data_AF-A0A317IAN6-F1
#
_entry.id   AF-A0A317IAN6-F1
#
_cell.length_a   1.000
_cell.length_b   1.000
_cell.length_c   1.000
_cell.angle_alpha   90.00
_cell.angle_beta   90.00
_cell.angle_gamma   90.00
#
_symmetry.space_group_name_H-M   'P 1'
#
loop_
_entity.id
_entity.type
_entity.pdbx_description
1 polymer ?
#
loop_
_entity_poly.entity_id
_entity_poly.type
_entity_poly.pdbx_seq_one_letter_code
_entity_poly.pdbx_strand_id
1 'polypeptide(L)'
;MLVYQNNLIIELKQSNSSTKDEGGEEIFRGEESPQIKISDEYSNPWDTAHELKKQDPQLGFVEADLESDYHFQNPLADDSDLESFQKLSPCEKYAGYNSLWPFPTQKTGDALNEVWHLGDDFSQLSSARKSVAGLNNTIRIAHFDTGYDPTHICYDDKLIRHDLERNFVDDKTPFSAVDKYHDDLLEMPGHGTGTLGLLAGSVLDEKDWNFKDSIGLRKNIEIVPIRISDSVILFKNSAFAKALDYVISLYDDPSKRCHIVTMSMGGSASKLWADKVNEAYEKGIFIVSAAGNNFGRSTPRTLVYPARFNRVVAACGVTYDFSPYYKTFALETIKEMQGNFGPRKFMKTAIAAFTPNVPWARMGCRDVISLGGAGTSSATPQVASAAAIYYQKYYDLLEALPEAWMKPEAIRNAMFSTALKKINSKDKDIEIYFGNGILQANEMLKIAPDKSKLKKAEKDKISFSLFFQILSEISPFEVFEELGISEDEREMFETELQQLIQNSSKLQELLDHEEKDLEDLDKPTQEKFFNEILRMPEASNALKNVIKKQFNGENAKVAQTSKAATAAIKKPQVAKNMKIEWNQNLTSLNYILAGLYRRNIDEPEAVAEKAGVNTLVFELSGNPITFWYKLLRGVNDQGKMIPFINQILNPNERGGSADPAIKQTIEDLRDNLNTGYFPIIADGDVKSDFKAESGELQRIIGERSTLLPVSFLEKGLRSQKAVVRILVNGGKGSGFLIDNNWIITNNHVLPNEESAKIAVVQFNAQKTMQGIDADIEEFGLIVGVGHFFTSKADDWSCAKLNGDANKKYGSLEFSSAKVEVKDFVNIVQHPEGGPKQIAVYHNIVVGVDDDNINYLTDTLRGSSGSPVFNSDWEVVALHRKGGDTSLKDFENQTIYSNQGVNIKKIAAALKGLKIIN
;
A
#
# COMPACT_ATOMS: atom_id res chain seq x y z
N MET A 1 -11.21 2.15 33.76
CA MET A 1 -11.30 0.66 33.62
C MET A 1 -11.42 0.36 32.14
N LEU A 2 -10.78 -0.70 31.63
CA LEU A 2 -10.89 -1.08 30.21
C LEU A 2 -11.87 -2.25 30.06
N VAL A 3 -12.77 -2.15 29.09
CA VAL A 3 -13.69 -3.22 28.69
C VAL A 3 -13.38 -3.62 27.26
N TYR A 4 -13.27 -4.92 27.01
CA TYR A 4 -13.05 -5.50 25.68
C TYR A 4 -14.33 -6.22 25.27
N GLN A 5 -15.04 -5.72 24.26
CA GLN A 5 -16.33 -6.28 23.85
C GLN A 5 -16.59 -6.02 22.35
N ASN A 6 -17.08 -7.01 21.61
CA ASN A 6 -17.48 -6.91 20.19
C ASN A 6 -16.44 -6.19 19.29
N ASN A 7 -15.17 -6.57 19.37
CA ASN A 7 -14.06 -5.93 18.63
C ASN A 7 -13.89 -4.44 18.94
N LEU A 8 -14.25 -4.00 20.15
CA LEU A 8 -13.98 -2.66 20.65
C LEU A 8 -13.19 -2.73 21.96
N ILE A 9 -12.37 -1.70 22.18
CA ILE A 9 -11.68 -1.43 23.42
C ILE A 9 -12.26 -0.14 24.01
N ILE A 10 -12.90 -0.24 25.18
CA ILE A 10 -13.71 0.83 25.76
C ILE A 10 -13.08 1.28 27.07
N GLU A 11 -12.72 2.55 27.17
CA GLU A 11 -12.30 3.16 28.42
C GLU A 11 -13.51 3.68 29.20
N LEU A 12 -13.71 3.20 30.44
CA LEU A 12 -14.72 3.71 31.35
C LEU A 12 -14.11 4.80 32.24
N LYS A 13 -14.66 6.02 32.17
CA LYS A 13 -14.37 7.11 33.11
C LYS A 13 -14.92 6.72 34.48
N GLN A 14 -14.10 6.80 35.53
CA GLN A 14 -14.54 6.41 36.88
C GLN A 14 -15.63 7.35 37.41
N SER A 15 -16.89 6.93 37.30
CA SER A 15 -17.95 7.24 38.25
C SER A 15 -19.04 6.17 38.20
N ASN A 16 -18.83 5.05 38.92
CA ASN A 16 -19.85 4.26 39.61
C ASN A 16 -19.28 2.91 40.10
N SER A 17 -18.76 2.89 41.33
CA SER A 17 -18.93 1.81 42.33
C SER A 17 -17.98 2.06 43.50
N SER A 18 -18.33 3.02 44.34
CA SER A 18 -17.92 2.98 45.74
C SER A 18 -19.14 2.60 46.59
N THR A 19 -19.51 1.32 46.56
CA THR A 19 -20.21 0.74 47.71
C THR A 19 -19.15 0.09 48.57
N LYS A 20 -18.72 0.84 49.59
CA LYS A 20 -18.02 0.26 50.75
C LYS A 20 -19.04 -0.60 51.49
N ASP A 21 -18.81 -1.91 51.55
CA ASP A 21 -19.42 -2.75 52.58
C ASP A 21 -18.47 -2.91 53.77
N GLU A 22 -19.07 -3.02 54.95
CA GLU A 22 -18.42 -3.05 56.25
C GLU A 22 -17.61 -4.34 56.45
N GLY A 23 -16.34 -4.31 56.04
CA GLY A 23 -15.35 -5.37 56.34
C GLY A 23 -14.16 -5.27 55.40
N GLY A 24 -13.12 -4.55 55.81
CA GLY A 24 -12.00 -4.15 54.96
C GLY A 24 -11.09 -5.28 54.47
N GLU A 25 -11.49 -5.96 53.39
CA GLU A 25 -10.61 -6.73 52.50
C GLU A 25 -10.92 -6.40 51.02
N GLU A 26 -9.92 -5.93 50.26
CA GLU A 26 -9.98 -5.81 48.80
C GLU A 26 -9.86 -7.21 48.18
N ILE A 27 -11.00 -7.81 47.85
CA ILE A 27 -11.06 -9.05 47.08
C ILE A 27 -11.25 -8.66 45.62
N PHE A 28 -10.27 -8.96 44.76
CA PHE A 28 -10.44 -8.99 43.30
C PHE A 28 -11.45 -10.10 42.96
N ARG A 29 -12.74 -9.76 42.91
CA ARG A 29 -13.77 -10.64 42.36
C ARG A 29 -13.78 -10.51 40.84
N GLY A 30 -13.60 -11.64 40.16
CA GLY A 30 -13.93 -11.78 38.74
C GLY A 30 -15.44 -11.69 38.53
N GLU A 31 -15.95 -10.47 38.46
CA GLU A 31 -17.34 -10.18 38.07
C GLU A 31 -17.36 -9.70 36.61
N GLU A 32 -18.33 -10.22 35.87
CA GLU A 32 -18.55 -10.02 34.43
C GLU A 32 -18.39 -8.53 34.04
N SER A 33 -17.59 -8.28 32.99
CA SER A 33 -17.49 -6.96 32.37
C SER A 33 -18.90 -6.38 32.12
N PRO A 34 -19.14 -5.08 32.38
CA PRO A 34 -20.44 -4.47 32.08
C PRO A 34 -20.81 -4.74 30.62
N GLN A 35 -21.92 -5.44 30.38
CA GLN A 35 -22.38 -5.68 29.01
C GLN A 35 -22.95 -4.38 28.44
N ILE A 36 -22.16 -3.72 27.60
CA ILE A 36 -22.58 -2.54 26.86
C ILE A 36 -23.39 -3.02 25.66
N LYS A 37 -24.60 -2.49 25.45
CA LYS A 37 -25.40 -2.81 24.27
C LYS A 37 -24.77 -2.15 23.05
N ILE A 38 -24.34 -2.96 22.09
CA ILE A 38 -23.72 -2.52 20.83
C ILE A 38 -24.66 -2.98 19.70
N SER A 39 -24.98 -2.08 18.76
CA SER A 39 -25.81 -2.40 17.58
C SER A 39 -24.95 -3.01 16.47
N ASP A 40 -25.32 -4.18 15.96
CA ASP A 40 -24.62 -4.88 14.85
C ASP A 40 -24.88 -4.25 13.46
N GLU A 41 -25.27 -2.97 13.39
CA GLU A 41 -25.71 -2.32 12.14
C GLU A 41 -24.58 -1.83 11.22
N TYR A 42 -23.34 -1.73 11.72
CA TYR A 42 -22.24 -1.10 10.99
C TYR A 42 -21.21 -2.11 10.49
N SER A 43 -20.83 -2.03 9.21
CA SER A 43 -19.78 -2.86 8.60
C SER A 43 -18.36 -2.37 8.92
N ASN A 44 -18.19 -1.11 9.33
CA ASN A 44 -16.90 -0.51 9.71
C ASN A 44 -16.76 -0.45 11.25
N PRO A 45 -15.72 -1.05 11.86
CA PRO A 45 -15.54 -1.05 13.32
C PRO A 45 -15.34 0.34 13.92
N TRP A 46 -14.71 1.29 13.20
CA TRP A 46 -14.58 2.68 13.67
C TRP A 46 -15.92 3.42 13.66
N ASP A 47 -16.82 3.13 12.73
CA ASP A 47 -18.20 3.67 12.79
C ASP A 47 -18.91 3.23 14.07
N THR A 48 -18.72 1.96 14.46
CA THR A 48 -19.26 1.44 15.72
C THR A 48 -18.65 2.12 16.93
N ALA A 49 -17.33 2.34 16.94
CA ALA A 49 -16.62 3.02 18.03
C ALA A 49 -17.10 4.47 18.22
N HIS A 50 -17.18 5.24 17.13
CA HIS A 50 -17.64 6.63 17.14
C HIS A 50 -19.12 6.74 17.54
N GLU A 51 -19.99 5.87 17.03
CA GLU A 51 -21.40 5.89 17.39
C GLU A 51 -21.61 5.50 18.86
N LEU A 52 -20.86 4.53 19.38
CA LEU A 52 -20.92 4.16 20.81
C LEU A 52 -20.52 5.34 21.72
N LYS A 53 -19.41 6.01 21.40
CA LYS A 53 -18.96 7.21 22.12
C LYS A 53 -20.00 8.32 22.11
N LYS A 54 -20.70 8.50 21.00
CA LYS A 54 -21.73 9.51 20.83
C LYS A 54 -23.02 9.17 21.60
N GLN A 55 -23.37 7.89 21.70
CA GLN A 55 -24.55 7.42 22.44
C GLN A 55 -24.36 7.52 23.96
N ASP A 56 -23.15 7.29 24.45
CA ASP A 56 -22.80 7.43 25.87
C ASP A 56 -21.59 8.36 26.07
N PRO A 57 -21.84 9.68 26.24
CA PRO A 57 -20.78 10.66 26.48
C PRO A 57 -19.99 10.43 27.79
N GLN A 58 -20.47 9.56 28.69
CA GLN A 58 -19.74 9.22 29.93
C GLN A 58 -18.60 8.24 29.68
N LEU A 59 -18.58 7.55 28.54
CA LEU A 59 -17.44 6.76 28.12
C LEU A 59 -16.20 7.65 27.94
N GLY A 60 -15.02 7.08 28.13
CA GLY A 60 -13.73 7.66 27.76
C GLY A 60 -13.42 7.43 26.29
N PHE A 61 -12.16 7.14 25.97
CA PHE A 61 -11.73 6.74 24.64
C PHE A 61 -12.33 5.38 24.22
N VAL A 62 -12.70 5.25 22.95
CA VAL A 62 -13.20 3.99 22.36
C VAL A 62 -12.36 3.66 21.13
N GLU A 63 -11.65 2.54 21.15
CA GLU A 63 -10.85 2.06 20.02
C GLU A 63 -11.59 0.92 19.31
N ALA A 64 -11.50 0.89 17.98
CA ALA A 64 -11.75 -0.34 17.24
C ALA A 64 -10.60 -1.34 17.51
N ASP A 65 -10.91 -2.52 18.02
CA ASP A 65 -9.98 -3.65 18.13
C ASP A 65 -9.86 -4.33 16.76
N LEU A 66 -9.26 -3.60 15.82
CA LEU A 66 -9.11 -4.02 14.43
C LEU A 66 -8.13 -5.19 14.32
N GLU A 67 -8.43 -6.08 13.38
CA GLU A 67 -7.41 -6.95 12.81
C GLU A 67 -6.44 -6.08 12.00
N SER A 68 -5.15 -6.13 12.32
CA SER A 68 -4.12 -5.49 11.50
C SER A 68 -4.03 -6.26 10.18
N ASP A 69 -4.93 -5.97 9.24
CA ASP A 69 -4.92 -6.55 7.90
C ASP A 69 -3.80 -5.89 7.07
N TYR A 70 -2.55 -6.26 7.34
CA TYR A 70 -1.52 -6.11 6.32
C TYR A 70 -1.80 -7.15 5.25
N HIS A 71 -2.75 -6.87 4.34
CA HIS A 71 -3.02 -7.73 3.21
C HIS A 71 -1.73 -7.89 2.39
N PHE A 72 -1.07 -9.03 2.55
CA PHE A 72 -0.03 -9.51 1.66
C PHE A 72 -0.67 -9.88 0.32
N GLN A 73 -1.02 -8.89 -0.49
CA GLN A 73 -1.28 -9.13 -1.90
C GLN A 73 -0.07 -8.64 -2.69
N ASN A 74 0.78 -9.61 -3.05
CA ASN A 74 1.76 -9.44 -4.11
C ASN A 74 1.11 -9.91 -5.42
N PRO A 75 0.73 -9.01 -6.35
CA PRO A 75 0.05 -9.40 -7.60
C PRO A 75 0.92 -10.23 -8.55
N LEU A 76 2.19 -10.49 -8.18
CA LEU A 76 3.20 -11.19 -8.96
C LEU A 76 3.74 -12.45 -8.25
N ALA A 77 3.21 -12.81 -7.08
CA ALA A 77 3.57 -14.04 -6.39
C ALA A 77 2.33 -14.94 -6.27
N ASP A 78 2.44 -16.15 -6.81
CA ASP A 78 1.68 -17.28 -6.25
C ASP A 78 2.16 -17.46 -4.80
N ASP A 79 1.26 -17.73 -3.85
CA ASP A 79 1.58 -17.92 -2.42
C ASP A 79 2.59 -19.07 -2.18
N SER A 80 2.96 -19.84 -3.21
CA SER A 80 4.00 -20.87 -3.14
C SER A 80 5.44 -20.36 -3.27
N ASP A 81 5.67 -19.12 -3.69
CA ASP A 81 6.96 -18.66 -4.24
C ASP A 81 7.65 -17.52 -3.44
N LEU A 82 7.29 -17.30 -2.17
CA LEU A 82 8.04 -16.40 -1.28
C LEU A 82 9.40 -17.03 -0.93
N GLU A 83 10.46 -16.66 -1.66
CA GLU A 83 11.82 -17.22 -1.50
C GLU A 83 12.44 -17.00 -0.11
N SER A 84 12.01 -15.98 0.64
CA SER A 84 12.49 -15.73 2.00
C SER A 84 11.85 -16.64 3.07
N PHE A 85 10.74 -17.30 2.70
CA PHE A 85 10.13 -18.41 3.43
C PHE A 85 10.17 -19.66 2.56
N GLN A 86 11.34 -20.03 2.01
CA GLN A 86 11.51 -21.30 1.33
C GLN A 86 10.74 -22.38 2.09
N LYS A 87 9.81 -23.06 1.39
CA LYS A 87 9.16 -24.31 1.79
C LYS A 87 10.20 -25.41 1.93
N LEU A 88 11.19 -25.19 2.79
CA LEU A 88 12.01 -26.25 3.32
C LEU A 88 11.09 -27.07 4.21
N SER A 89 11.28 -28.38 4.18
CA SER A 89 10.69 -29.24 5.20
C SER A 89 11.03 -28.63 6.57
N PRO A 90 10.09 -28.54 7.52
CA PRO A 90 10.35 -27.97 8.86
C PRO A 90 11.64 -28.50 9.49
N CYS A 91 12.04 -29.74 9.13
CA CYS A 91 13.19 -30.45 9.69
C CYS A 91 14.40 -30.56 8.74
N GLU A 92 14.50 -29.78 7.67
CA GLU A 92 15.73 -29.73 6.88
C GLU A 92 16.85 -29.09 7.72
N LYS A 93 17.80 -29.95 8.13
CA LYS A 93 18.88 -29.63 9.07
C LYS A 93 19.82 -28.52 8.59
N TYR A 94 19.80 -28.20 7.29
CA TYR A 94 20.64 -27.19 6.66
C TYR A 94 19.87 -26.39 5.61
N ALA A 95 19.00 -25.48 6.04
CA ALA A 95 18.72 -24.29 5.22
C ALA A 95 20.04 -23.50 5.16
N GLY A 96 20.70 -23.49 4.01
CA GLY A 96 21.88 -22.65 3.79
C GLY A 96 21.56 -21.17 3.94
N TYR A 97 22.58 -20.32 3.91
CA TYR A 97 22.37 -18.88 3.86
C TYR A 97 21.49 -18.48 2.67
N ASN A 98 20.64 -17.48 2.87
CA ASN A 98 19.98 -16.80 1.76
C ASN A 98 21.04 -16.07 0.95
N SER A 99 21.26 -16.54 -0.28
CA SER A 99 22.31 -16.05 -1.16
C SER A 99 22.05 -14.66 -1.75
N LEU A 100 20.83 -14.14 -1.61
CA LEU A 100 20.51 -12.75 -1.95
C LEU A 100 21.17 -11.77 -0.98
N TRP A 101 21.50 -12.19 0.24
CA TRP A 101 22.12 -11.35 1.25
C TRP A 101 23.58 -11.72 1.47
N PRO A 102 24.45 -10.77 1.87
CA PRO A 102 25.83 -11.09 2.21
C PRO A 102 25.91 -12.13 3.33
N PHE A 103 26.85 -13.06 3.22
CA PHE A 103 27.10 -14.10 4.22
C PHE A 103 28.61 -14.46 4.28
N PRO A 104 29.06 -15.09 5.39
CA PRO A 104 30.44 -15.57 5.50
C PRO A 104 30.83 -16.56 4.40
N THR A 105 31.92 -16.28 3.70
CA THR A 105 32.48 -17.13 2.63
C THR A 105 33.97 -17.43 2.87
N GLN A 106 34.40 -18.62 2.44
CA GLN A 106 35.80 -18.99 2.34
C GLN A 106 36.50 -18.18 1.25
N LYS A 107 37.84 -18.17 1.24
CA LYS A 107 38.63 -17.57 0.14
C LYS A 107 38.34 -18.20 -1.23
N THR A 108 37.82 -19.42 -1.25
CA THR A 108 37.39 -20.15 -2.46
C THR A 108 36.01 -19.71 -2.95
N GLY A 109 35.24 -18.97 -2.15
CA GLY A 109 33.87 -18.55 -2.43
C GLY A 109 32.79 -19.42 -1.77
N ASP A 110 33.16 -20.55 -1.15
CA ASP A 110 32.21 -21.47 -0.51
C ASP A 110 31.65 -20.90 0.80
N ALA A 111 30.38 -21.17 1.12
CA ALA A 111 29.76 -20.73 2.37
C ALA A 111 30.45 -21.33 3.62
N LEU A 112 30.66 -20.52 4.65
CA LEU A 112 31.09 -20.96 5.98
C LEU A 112 29.86 -21.11 6.88
N ASN A 113 29.50 -22.33 7.26
CA ASN A 113 28.43 -22.56 8.24
C ASN A 113 28.90 -22.07 9.61
N GLU A 114 28.62 -20.81 9.94
CA GLU A 114 29.13 -20.15 11.16
C GLU A 114 28.11 -19.22 11.81
N VAL A 115 28.17 -19.13 13.14
CA VAL A 115 27.43 -18.12 13.90
C VAL A 115 28.24 -16.83 13.99
N TRP A 116 28.19 -16.03 12.92
CA TRP A 116 29.05 -14.85 12.75
C TRP A 116 28.62 -13.65 13.60
N HIS A 117 27.31 -13.39 13.73
CA HIS A 117 26.78 -12.15 14.29
C HIS A 117 27.15 -11.85 15.75
N LEU A 118 27.55 -12.86 16.53
CA LEU A 118 27.91 -12.74 17.95
C LEU A 118 29.34 -12.26 18.21
N GLY A 119 30.20 -12.31 17.19
CA GLY A 119 31.63 -12.04 17.29
C GLY A 119 31.97 -10.58 17.60
N ASP A 120 33.21 -10.33 17.99
CA ASP A 120 33.70 -9.00 18.39
C ASP A 120 33.79 -7.99 17.23
N ASP A 121 33.88 -8.48 16.00
CA ASP A 121 33.78 -7.67 14.78
C ASP A 121 32.33 -7.29 14.43
N PHE A 122 31.36 -7.89 15.13
CA PHE A 122 29.91 -7.74 14.92
C PHE A 122 29.24 -7.23 16.20
N SER A 123 28.24 -7.93 16.77
CA SER A 123 27.46 -7.44 17.91
C SER A 123 28.21 -7.43 19.24
N GLN A 124 29.33 -8.15 19.34
CA GLN A 124 30.10 -8.37 20.57
C GLN A 124 29.33 -9.08 21.69
N LEU A 125 28.19 -9.71 21.37
CA LEU A 125 27.35 -10.37 22.38
C LEU A 125 28.05 -11.54 23.07
N SER A 126 28.91 -12.29 22.37
CA SER A 126 29.64 -13.40 22.97
C SER A 126 30.60 -12.93 24.07
N SER A 127 31.42 -11.92 23.80
CA SER A 127 32.37 -11.37 24.78
C SER A 127 31.66 -10.66 25.92
N ALA A 128 30.63 -9.87 25.62
CA ALA A 128 29.81 -9.19 26.61
C ALA A 128 29.16 -10.18 27.60
N ARG A 129 28.51 -11.25 27.08
CA ARG A 129 27.90 -12.31 27.91
C ARG A 129 28.93 -13.01 28.79
N LYS A 130 30.11 -13.35 28.24
CA LYS A 130 31.20 -13.98 29.01
C LYS A 130 31.68 -13.09 30.14
N SER A 131 31.71 -11.77 29.93
CA SER A 131 32.19 -10.82 30.95
C SER A 131 31.29 -10.72 32.19
N VAL A 132 29.99 -11.03 32.05
CA VAL A 132 29.00 -10.98 33.16
C VAL A 132 28.65 -12.36 33.73
N ALA A 133 29.21 -13.43 33.18
CA ALA A 133 28.89 -14.82 33.52
C ALA A 133 29.15 -15.24 34.99
N GLY A 134 29.85 -14.40 35.77
CA GLY A 134 30.13 -14.60 37.19
C GLY A 134 29.24 -13.77 38.15
N LEU A 135 28.36 -12.93 37.62
CA LEU A 135 27.45 -12.11 38.43
C LEU A 135 26.20 -12.91 38.78
N ASN A 136 25.63 -12.71 39.97
CA ASN A 136 24.55 -13.55 40.50
C ASN A 136 23.14 -12.96 40.36
N ASN A 137 23.01 -11.73 39.84
CA ASN A 137 21.72 -11.07 39.73
C ASN A 137 20.92 -11.63 38.55
N THR A 138 19.70 -12.07 38.81
CA THR A 138 18.81 -12.64 37.80
C THR A 138 18.10 -11.53 37.02
N ILE A 139 18.23 -11.55 35.70
CA ILE A 139 17.45 -10.68 34.81
C ILE A 139 16.36 -11.49 34.15
N ARG A 140 15.13 -11.01 34.32
CA ARG A 140 13.92 -11.58 33.74
C ARG A 140 13.45 -10.80 32.51
N ILE A 141 13.17 -11.52 31.44
CA ILE A 141 12.81 -10.98 30.12
C ILE A 141 11.44 -11.54 29.73
N ALA A 142 10.48 -10.64 29.50
CA ALA A 142 9.21 -11.01 28.89
C ALA A 142 9.39 -11.11 27.37
N HIS A 143 9.07 -12.27 26.81
CA HIS A 143 9.21 -12.56 25.39
C HIS A 143 7.82 -12.62 24.76
N PHE A 144 7.46 -11.54 24.06
CA PHE A 144 6.17 -11.38 23.41
C PHE A 144 6.28 -11.88 21.98
N ASP A 145 5.64 -13.01 21.68
CA ASP A 145 5.77 -13.64 20.37
C ASP A 145 4.58 -14.57 20.04
N THR A 146 4.72 -15.43 19.03
CA THR A 146 3.71 -16.44 18.63
C THR A 146 3.58 -17.62 19.59
N GLY A 147 4.33 -17.59 20.70
CA GLY A 147 4.54 -18.72 21.58
C GLY A 147 5.85 -19.45 21.28
N TYR A 148 6.02 -20.64 21.84
CA TYR A 148 7.25 -21.41 21.69
C TYR A 148 7.01 -22.92 21.73
N ASP A 149 8.01 -23.68 21.25
CA ASP A 149 8.06 -25.14 21.26
C ASP A 149 8.85 -25.65 22.48
N PRO A 150 8.20 -26.03 23.60
CA PRO A 150 8.89 -26.48 24.81
C PRO A 150 9.72 -27.76 24.60
N THR A 151 9.54 -28.46 23.48
CA THR A 151 10.28 -29.68 23.18
C THR A 151 11.62 -29.43 22.48
N HIS A 152 11.82 -28.22 21.93
CA HIS A 152 13.01 -27.89 21.16
C HIS A 152 14.24 -27.73 22.06
N ILE A 153 15.34 -28.43 21.72
CA ILE A 153 16.57 -28.41 22.54
C ILE A 153 17.39 -27.12 22.43
N CYS A 154 16.94 -26.15 21.62
CA CYS A 154 17.70 -24.94 21.37
C CYS A 154 17.81 -24.11 22.65
N TYR A 155 16.87 -24.18 23.59
CA TYR A 155 16.98 -23.46 24.86
C TYR A 155 16.92 -24.43 26.03
N ASP A 156 17.50 -24.01 27.16
CA ASP A 156 17.40 -24.78 28.39
C ASP A 156 16.06 -24.45 29.06
N ASP A 157 15.22 -25.46 29.25
CA ASP A 157 13.92 -25.35 29.89
C ASP A 157 13.98 -24.68 31.28
N LYS A 158 15.12 -24.79 31.98
CA LYS A 158 15.34 -24.13 33.28
C LYS A 158 15.36 -22.60 33.21
N LEU A 159 15.54 -22.03 32.03
CA LEU A 159 15.46 -20.59 31.83
C LEU A 159 14.00 -20.12 31.74
N ILE A 160 13.05 -21.02 31.49
CA ILE A 160 11.65 -20.68 31.25
C ILE A 160 10.87 -20.63 32.57
N ARG A 161 10.18 -19.52 32.81
CA ARG A 161 9.27 -19.33 33.94
C ARG A 161 7.85 -19.78 33.57
N HIS A 162 7.66 -21.09 33.53
CA HIS A 162 6.36 -21.75 33.27
C HIS A 162 5.25 -21.29 34.22
N ASP A 163 5.56 -20.86 35.45
CA ASP A 163 4.57 -20.33 36.38
C ASP A 163 4.05 -18.93 35.98
N LEU A 164 4.79 -18.21 35.14
CA LEU A 164 4.49 -16.86 34.68
C LEU A 164 4.07 -16.79 33.20
N GLU A 165 4.12 -17.89 32.45
CA GLU A 165 3.75 -17.86 31.04
C GLU A 165 2.27 -17.50 30.84
N ARG A 166 1.94 -16.80 29.76
CA ARG A 166 0.55 -16.40 29.47
C ARG A 166 0.25 -16.47 27.99
N ASN A 167 -1.03 -16.69 27.69
CA ASN A 167 -1.56 -16.68 26.35
C ASN A 167 -2.72 -15.69 26.27
N PHE A 168 -2.61 -14.75 25.34
CA PHE A 168 -3.64 -13.76 25.04
C PHE A 168 -4.34 -14.02 23.70
N VAL A 169 -4.03 -15.14 23.04
CA VAL A 169 -4.79 -15.69 21.91
C VAL A 169 -6.02 -16.45 22.43
N ASP A 170 -7.14 -16.32 21.74
CA ASP A 170 -8.42 -16.95 22.13
C ASP A 170 -8.48 -18.44 21.73
N ASP A 171 -7.64 -19.26 22.37
CA ASP A 171 -7.50 -20.69 22.09
C ASP A 171 -7.82 -21.60 23.31
N LYS A 172 -8.45 -20.99 24.32
CA LYS A 172 -8.83 -21.59 25.62
C LYS A 172 -7.65 -22.05 26.49
N THR A 173 -6.41 -21.60 26.24
CA THR A 173 -5.23 -21.95 27.05
C THR A 173 -4.52 -20.73 27.65
N PRO A 174 -5.19 -19.92 28.50
CA PRO A 174 -4.68 -18.61 28.95
C PRO A 174 -3.38 -18.66 29.78
N PHE A 175 -3.01 -19.83 30.31
CA PHE A 175 -1.84 -20.03 31.17
C PHE A 175 -0.73 -20.85 30.49
N SER A 176 -0.73 -20.95 29.16
CA SER A 176 0.26 -21.71 28.41
C SER A 176 0.67 -20.94 27.15
N ALA A 177 1.90 -20.47 27.08
CA ALA A 177 2.42 -19.77 25.92
C ALA A 177 2.94 -20.74 24.83
N VAL A 178 2.70 -22.03 24.98
CA VAL A 178 3.06 -23.03 23.97
C VAL A 178 2.37 -22.71 22.65
N ASP A 179 3.16 -22.71 21.59
CA ASP A 179 2.70 -22.57 20.21
C ASP A 179 2.08 -23.90 19.77
N LYS A 180 0.79 -23.87 19.44
CA LYS A 180 0.07 -25.03 18.94
C LYS A 180 0.29 -25.04 17.44
N TYR A 181 1.15 -25.94 16.96
CA TYR A 181 1.43 -26.05 15.53
C TYR A 181 0.13 -26.17 14.70
N HIS A 182 -0.12 -25.19 13.84
CA HIS A 182 -1.24 -25.12 12.91
C HIS A 182 -0.68 -24.89 11.49
N ASP A 183 -1.10 -25.70 10.52
CA ASP A 183 -0.55 -25.73 9.15
C ASP A 183 -1.40 -24.84 8.21
N ASP A 184 -1.62 -23.58 8.58
CA ASP A 184 -2.40 -22.60 7.83
C ASP A 184 -1.49 -21.48 7.27
N LEU A 185 -1.69 -21.11 5.99
CA LEU A 185 -0.78 -20.25 5.19
C LEU A 185 -0.57 -18.81 5.72
N LEU A 186 -1.46 -18.31 6.59
CA LEU A 186 -1.39 -16.97 7.17
C LEU A 186 -0.82 -16.96 8.61
N GLU A 187 -0.69 -18.12 9.21
CA GLU A 187 -0.11 -18.30 10.55
C GLU A 187 1.40 -18.50 10.39
N MET A 188 2.18 -18.02 11.37
CA MET A 188 3.64 -18.18 11.37
C MET A 188 4.10 -19.05 12.54
N PRO A 189 3.63 -20.31 12.60
CA PRO A 189 3.94 -21.23 13.69
C PRO A 189 5.46 -21.38 13.84
N GLY A 190 5.95 -21.22 15.07
CA GLY A 190 7.36 -21.38 15.40
C GLY A 190 8.22 -20.13 15.25
N HIS A 191 7.65 -18.98 14.91
CA HIS A 191 8.39 -17.72 14.90
C HIS A 191 8.97 -17.40 16.29
N GLY A 192 8.16 -17.51 17.36
CA GLY A 192 8.64 -17.28 18.72
C GLY A 192 9.67 -18.31 19.19
N THR A 193 9.61 -19.55 18.70
CA THR A 193 10.70 -20.53 18.90
C THR A 193 12.02 -20.06 18.32
N GLY A 194 12.00 -19.49 17.11
CA GLY A 194 13.18 -18.94 16.44
C GLY A 194 13.80 -17.75 17.17
N THR A 195 12.97 -16.77 17.55
CA THR A 195 13.42 -15.57 18.28
C THR A 195 13.88 -15.90 19.71
N LEU A 196 13.22 -16.84 20.39
CA LEU A 196 13.66 -17.38 21.67
C LEU A 196 15.01 -18.11 21.54
N GLY A 197 15.24 -18.82 20.43
CA GLY A 197 16.52 -19.42 20.10
C GLY A 197 17.65 -18.38 19.98
N LEU A 198 17.39 -17.22 19.38
CA LEU A 198 18.36 -16.12 19.34
C LEU A 198 18.55 -15.47 20.72
N LEU A 199 17.47 -15.34 21.51
CA LEU A 199 17.50 -14.71 22.84
C LEU A 199 18.23 -15.56 23.89
N ALA A 200 17.94 -16.87 23.94
CA ALA A 200 18.33 -17.77 25.04
C ALA A 200 18.86 -19.14 24.54
N GLY A 201 19.28 -19.21 23.27
CA GLY A 201 19.72 -20.45 22.64
C GLY A 201 20.99 -21.09 23.22
N SER A 202 21.15 -22.37 22.95
CA SER A 202 22.07 -23.28 23.59
C SER A 202 23.45 -23.27 23.00
N VAL A 203 24.35 -23.99 23.66
CA VAL A 203 25.68 -24.21 23.12
C VAL A 203 25.57 -25.10 21.89
N LEU A 204 26.10 -24.62 20.76
CA LEU A 204 26.24 -25.42 19.56
C LEU A 204 27.61 -26.12 19.53
N ASP A 205 27.68 -27.27 18.86
CA ASP A 205 28.92 -28.00 18.64
C ASP A 205 29.67 -27.44 17.41
N GLU A 206 30.98 -27.26 17.56
CA GLU A 206 31.90 -26.73 16.55
C GLU A 206 31.87 -27.54 15.26
N LYS A 207 31.58 -28.85 15.36
CA LYS A 207 31.54 -29.77 14.22
C LYS A 207 30.49 -29.41 13.17
N ASP A 208 29.36 -28.85 13.60
CA ASP A 208 28.23 -28.54 12.73
C ASP A 208 28.20 -27.06 12.29
N TRP A 209 28.80 -26.16 13.10
CA TRP A 209 28.59 -24.71 12.99
C TRP A 209 29.86 -23.85 13.08
N ASN A 210 31.07 -24.43 13.06
CA ASN A 210 32.34 -23.71 13.27
C ASN A 210 32.28 -22.72 14.46
N PHE A 211 31.52 -23.08 15.48
CA PHE A 211 31.14 -22.21 16.59
C PHE A 211 30.97 -23.07 17.83
N LYS A 212 31.61 -22.65 18.93
CA LYS A 212 31.62 -23.38 20.20
C LYS A 212 31.31 -22.45 21.37
N ASP A 213 30.08 -21.99 21.42
CA ASP A 213 29.56 -21.12 22.47
C ASP A 213 28.03 -21.17 22.46
N SER A 214 27.36 -20.51 23.41
CA SER A 214 25.90 -20.37 23.36
C SER A 214 25.46 -19.34 22.32
N ILE A 215 24.35 -19.60 21.64
CA ILE A 215 23.71 -18.63 20.74
C ILE A 215 23.24 -17.42 21.55
N GLY A 216 22.43 -17.67 22.58
CA GLY A 216 21.80 -16.62 23.37
C GLY A 216 22.35 -16.51 24.80
N LEU A 217 21.54 -15.86 25.63
CA LEU A 217 21.69 -15.70 27.07
C LEU A 217 21.55 -17.04 27.81
N ARG A 218 22.21 -17.17 28.98
CA ARG A 218 22.20 -18.41 29.78
C ARG A 218 22.21 -18.19 31.28
N LYS A 219 23.29 -17.62 31.82
CA LYS A 219 23.48 -17.54 33.28
C LYS A 219 22.70 -16.40 33.90
N ASN A 220 21.93 -16.70 34.95
CA ASN A 220 21.12 -15.75 35.73
C ASN A 220 20.14 -14.98 34.84
N ILE A 221 19.48 -15.73 33.96
CA ILE A 221 18.48 -15.24 33.02
C ILE A 221 17.24 -16.08 33.19
N GLU A 222 16.10 -15.42 33.19
CA GLU A 222 14.78 -16.04 33.18
C GLU A 222 13.96 -15.44 32.04
N ILE A 223 13.27 -16.29 31.29
CA ILE A 223 12.37 -15.90 30.21
C ILE A 223 10.94 -16.16 30.67
N VAL A 224 10.07 -15.18 30.45
CA VAL A 224 8.62 -15.29 30.63
C VAL A 224 8.00 -15.28 29.23
N PRO A 225 7.70 -16.46 28.63
CA PRO A 225 7.07 -16.51 27.32
C PRO A 225 5.62 -16.02 27.41
N ILE A 226 5.25 -15.10 26.53
CA ILE A 226 3.90 -14.54 26.47
C ILE A 226 3.44 -14.57 25.02
N ARG A 227 2.47 -15.46 24.74
CA ARG A 227 1.88 -15.63 23.41
C ARG A 227 0.80 -14.58 23.19
N ILE A 228 0.94 -13.76 22.14
CA ILE A 228 0.00 -12.65 21.86
C ILE A 228 -0.63 -12.68 20.47
N SER A 229 -0.19 -13.57 19.58
CA SER A 229 -0.72 -13.75 18.23
C SER A 229 -0.33 -15.13 17.67
N ASP A 230 -0.98 -15.57 16.60
CA ASP A 230 -0.59 -16.75 15.81
C ASP A 230 0.29 -16.38 14.59
N SER A 231 0.49 -15.09 14.36
CA SER A 231 1.48 -14.59 13.39
C SER A 231 2.25 -13.36 13.91
N VAL A 232 3.27 -12.95 13.14
CA VAL A 232 4.10 -11.77 13.43
C VAL A 232 3.40 -10.44 13.19
N ILE A 233 2.21 -10.50 12.60
CA ILE A 233 1.28 -9.38 12.54
C ILE A 233 0.34 -9.51 13.73
N LEU A 234 0.19 -8.43 14.49
CA LEU A 234 -0.75 -8.42 15.61
C LEU A 234 -2.19 -8.29 15.10
N PHE A 235 -2.92 -9.40 15.11
CA PHE A 235 -4.34 -9.45 14.74
C PHE A 235 -5.28 -8.78 15.75
N LYS A 236 -4.86 -8.47 16.98
CA LYS A 236 -5.70 -7.72 17.93
C LYS A 236 -4.88 -6.73 18.73
N ASN A 237 -5.27 -5.45 18.70
CA ASN A 237 -4.67 -4.40 19.52
C ASN A 237 -4.83 -4.72 21.02
N SER A 238 -5.90 -5.41 21.41
CA SER A 238 -6.12 -5.79 22.81
C SER A 238 -5.10 -6.78 23.36
N ALA A 239 -4.53 -7.68 22.54
CA ALA A 239 -3.62 -8.72 23.02
C ALA A 239 -2.30 -8.15 23.56
N PHE A 240 -1.66 -7.25 22.81
CA PHE A 240 -0.44 -6.57 23.25
C PHE A 240 -0.67 -5.75 24.52
N ALA A 241 -1.79 -5.01 24.59
CA ALA A 241 -2.11 -4.20 25.76
C ALA A 241 -2.30 -5.05 27.02
N LYS A 242 -3.03 -6.16 26.92
CA LYS A 242 -3.23 -7.12 28.03
C LYS A 242 -1.92 -7.77 28.45
N ALA A 243 -1.06 -8.13 27.49
CA ALA A 243 0.25 -8.70 27.78
C ALA A 243 1.16 -7.73 28.53
N LEU A 244 1.20 -6.46 28.10
CA LEU A 244 2.00 -5.44 28.76
C LEU A 244 1.44 -5.10 30.15
N ASP A 245 0.11 -5.02 30.28
CA ASP A 245 -0.58 -4.85 31.56
C ASP A 245 -0.26 -5.99 32.54
N TYR A 246 -0.25 -7.23 32.06
CA TYR A 246 0.19 -8.38 32.85
C TYR A 246 1.65 -8.23 33.31
N VAL A 247 2.58 -7.88 32.42
CA VAL A 247 3.99 -7.65 32.79
C VAL A 247 4.13 -6.52 33.82
N ILE A 248 3.37 -5.44 33.67
CA ILE A 248 3.34 -4.32 34.62
C ILE A 248 2.81 -4.81 35.98
N SER A 249 1.77 -5.65 36.01
CA SER A 249 1.20 -6.20 37.24
C SER A 249 2.20 -7.05 38.04
N LEU A 250 3.20 -7.64 37.39
CA LEU A 250 4.26 -8.40 38.04
C LEU A 250 5.34 -7.52 38.69
N TYR A 251 5.31 -6.20 38.48
CA TYR A 251 6.40 -5.31 38.86
C TYR A 251 6.65 -5.24 40.38
N ASP A 252 5.60 -5.18 41.19
CA ASP A 252 5.76 -4.95 42.63
C ASP A 252 6.31 -6.18 43.38
N ASP A 253 6.34 -7.35 42.74
CA ASP A 253 6.95 -8.58 43.26
C ASP A 253 8.33 -8.82 42.62
N PRO A 254 9.46 -8.60 43.33
CA PRO A 254 10.80 -8.78 42.78
C PRO A 254 11.09 -10.19 42.23
N SER A 255 10.40 -11.21 42.75
CA SER A 255 10.56 -12.60 42.27
C SER A 255 9.88 -12.87 40.92
N LYS A 256 9.03 -11.93 40.46
CA LYS A 256 8.26 -12.04 39.21
C LYS A 256 8.51 -10.88 38.25
N ARG A 257 8.99 -9.73 38.73
CA ARG A 257 9.29 -8.53 37.96
C ARG A 257 10.08 -8.84 36.69
N CYS A 258 9.59 -8.41 35.55
CA CYS A 258 10.35 -8.38 34.30
C CYS A 258 11.11 -7.06 34.19
N HIS A 259 12.31 -7.12 33.64
CA HIS A 259 13.19 -5.95 33.44
C HIS A 259 13.14 -5.48 32.00
N ILE A 260 12.93 -6.42 31.08
CA ILE A 260 12.96 -6.21 29.63
C ILE A 260 11.72 -6.87 29.01
N VAL A 261 11.14 -6.18 28.03
CA VAL A 261 10.16 -6.73 27.09
C VAL A 261 10.82 -6.74 25.71
N THR A 262 10.79 -7.89 25.05
CA THR A 262 11.23 -8.04 23.66
C THR A 262 10.07 -8.54 22.82
N MET A 263 9.85 -7.89 21.68
CA MET A 263 8.71 -8.15 20.81
C MET A 263 9.13 -8.16 19.34
N SER A 264 9.13 -9.34 18.72
CA SER A 264 9.57 -9.51 17.33
C SER A 264 8.41 -9.45 16.34
N MET A 265 7.51 -8.49 16.53
CA MET A 265 6.27 -8.31 15.77
C MET A 265 5.84 -6.85 15.82
N GLY A 266 4.83 -6.48 15.03
CA GLY A 266 4.28 -5.13 15.02
C GLY A 266 2.84 -5.08 14.53
N GLY A 267 2.23 -3.91 14.69
CA GLY A 267 0.87 -3.65 14.25
C GLY A 267 0.61 -2.16 14.05
N SER A 268 -0.67 -1.81 13.99
CA SER A 268 -1.13 -0.45 13.75
C SER A 268 -1.08 0.43 15.00
N ALA A 269 -1.20 1.74 14.79
CA ALA A 269 -1.27 2.72 15.86
C ALA A 269 -2.41 2.44 16.83
N SER A 270 -2.12 2.49 18.13
CA SER A 270 -3.12 2.33 19.20
C SER A 270 -2.78 3.27 20.35
N LYS A 271 -3.78 4.04 20.80
CA LYS A 271 -3.64 4.88 22.00
C LYS A 271 -3.42 4.01 23.23
N LEU A 272 -4.12 2.87 23.31
CA LEU A 272 -3.94 1.95 24.42
C LEU A 272 -2.51 1.40 24.49
N TRP A 273 -1.90 1.10 23.34
CA TRP A 273 -0.49 0.69 23.31
C TRP A 273 0.41 1.80 23.82
N ALA A 274 0.18 3.05 23.40
CA ALA A 274 0.93 4.19 23.90
C ALA A 274 0.80 4.29 25.43
N ASP A 275 -0.41 4.23 25.98
CA ASP A 275 -0.62 4.30 27.44
C ASP A 275 0.08 3.17 28.20
N LYS A 276 0.03 1.93 27.71
CA LYS A 276 0.70 0.80 28.37
C LYS A 276 2.23 0.83 28.21
N VAL A 277 2.74 1.27 27.06
CA VAL A 277 4.18 1.54 26.87
C VAL A 277 4.66 2.62 27.82
N ASN A 278 3.88 3.69 27.98
CA ASN A 278 4.18 4.75 28.92
C ASN A 278 4.25 4.22 30.36
N GLU A 279 3.26 3.44 30.78
CA GLU A 279 3.21 2.85 32.13
C GLU A 279 4.40 1.91 32.39
N ALA A 280 4.72 1.01 31.46
CA ALA A 280 5.87 0.13 31.56
C ALA A 280 7.20 0.90 31.63
N TYR A 281 7.35 1.96 30.84
CA TYR A 281 8.50 2.85 30.90
C TYR A 281 8.64 3.55 32.26
N GLU A 282 7.54 4.06 32.82
CA GLU A 282 7.55 4.68 34.15
C GLU A 282 7.93 3.67 35.25
N LYS A 283 7.62 2.38 35.06
CA LYS A 283 8.09 1.29 35.92
C LYS A 283 9.55 0.88 35.65
N GLY A 284 10.23 1.47 34.67
CA GLY A 284 11.63 1.19 34.37
C GLY A 284 11.87 -0.10 33.59
N ILE A 285 10.85 -0.55 32.85
CA ILE A 285 10.95 -1.70 31.95
C ILE A 285 11.53 -1.22 30.62
N PHE A 286 12.59 -1.88 30.14
CA PHE A 286 13.16 -1.60 28.83
C PHE A 286 12.39 -2.37 27.76
N ILE A 287 11.90 -1.69 26.73
CA ILE A 287 11.11 -2.29 25.65
C ILE A 287 11.87 -2.17 24.34
N VAL A 288 12.03 -3.29 23.64
CA VAL A 288 12.53 -3.33 22.26
C VAL A 288 11.54 -4.07 21.36
N SER A 289 11.32 -3.52 20.18
CA SER A 289 10.44 -4.09 19.16
C SER A 289 11.11 -4.14 17.80
N ALA A 290 10.75 -5.12 16.99
CA ALA A 290 11.14 -5.18 15.59
C ALA A 290 10.68 -3.92 14.84
N ALA A 291 11.56 -3.33 14.00
CA ALA A 291 11.19 -2.16 13.21
C ALA A 291 10.10 -2.47 12.16
N GLY A 292 9.87 -3.74 11.83
CA GLY A 292 8.96 -4.16 10.76
C GLY A 292 9.74 -4.71 9.56
N ASN A 293 9.04 -5.40 8.66
CA ASN A 293 9.62 -5.91 7.43
C ASN A 293 8.72 -5.56 6.25
N ASN A 294 9.32 -5.50 5.05
CA ASN A 294 8.60 -5.28 3.81
C ASN A 294 8.96 -6.26 2.69
N PHE A 295 7.98 -6.53 1.83
CA PHE A 295 8.11 -7.37 0.63
C PHE A 295 7.66 -6.54 -0.58
N GLY A 296 8.59 -6.21 -1.49
CA GLY A 296 8.25 -5.40 -2.66
C GLY A 296 7.58 -4.07 -2.28
N ARG A 297 6.50 -3.67 -2.98
CA ARG A 297 5.76 -2.42 -2.70
C ARG A 297 4.51 -2.61 -1.82
N SER A 298 4.27 -3.81 -1.28
CA SER A 298 2.95 -4.19 -0.73
C SER A 298 2.78 -3.99 0.79
N THR A 299 3.81 -3.54 1.51
CA THR A 299 3.79 -3.37 2.98
C THR A 299 4.44 -2.03 3.37
N PRO A 300 4.19 -1.49 4.59
CA PRO A 300 4.85 -0.28 5.04
C PRO A 300 6.37 -0.44 4.98
N ARG A 301 7.07 0.53 4.38
CA ARG A 301 8.54 0.54 4.29
C ARG A 301 9.21 1.15 5.52
N THR A 302 8.39 1.76 6.35
CA THR A 302 8.73 2.54 7.53
C THR A 302 8.51 1.74 8.80
N LEU A 303 9.06 2.22 9.92
CA LEU A 303 8.88 1.63 11.25
C LEU A 303 7.40 1.31 11.50
N VAL A 304 7.09 0.23 12.21
CA VAL A 304 5.72 -0.11 12.65
C VAL A 304 5.53 0.17 14.15
N TYR A 305 4.31 0.16 14.67
CA TYR A 305 4.11 0.22 16.12
C TYR A 305 4.33 -1.18 16.74
N PRO A 306 4.83 -1.28 17.98
CA PRO A 306 5.18 -0.18 18.90
C PRO A 306 6.58 0.42 18.67
N ALA A 307 7.36 -0.04 17.69
CA ALA A 307 8.72 0.44 17.44
C ALA A 307 8.83 1.96 17.16
N ARG A 308 7.75 2.60 16.67
CA ARG A 308 7.67 4.06 16.50
C ARG A 308 7.62 4.86 17.80
N PHE A 309 7.27 4.25 18.94
CA PHE A 309 7.15 4.95 20.20
C PHE A 309 8.50 5.42 20.73
N ASN A 310 8.56 6.63 21.28
CA ASN A 310 9.74 7.26 21.85
C ASN A 310 10.32 6.48 23.05
N ARG A 311 9.47 5.73 23.74
CA ARG A 311 9.84 4.88 24.88
C ARG A 311 10.12 3.42 24.51
N VAL A 312 10.11 3.10 23.21
CA VAL A 312 10.49 1.80 22.65
C VAL A 312 11.74 1.95 21.81
N VAL A 313 12.64 0.98 21.90
CA VAL A 313 13.80 0.87 21.00
C VAL A 313 13.37 0.10 19.75
N ALA A 314 13.52 0.72 18.58
CA ALA A 314 13.29 0.04 17.31
C ALA A 314 14.54 -0.73 16.87
N ALA A 315 14.40 -2.03 16.62
CA ALA A 315 15.48 -2.87 16.11
C ALA A 315 15.43 -2.93 14.58
N CYS A 316 16.33 -2.20 13.91
CA CYS A 316 16.54 -2.24 12.47
C CYS A 316 17.53 -3.35 12.08
N GLY A 317 17.59 -3.69 10.79
CA GLY A 317 18.46 -4.75 10.27
C GLY A 317 19.73 -4.26 9.60
N VAL A 318 20.87 -4.89 9.91
CA VAL A 318 22.15 -4.73 9.20
C VAL A 318 22.74 -6.08 8.80
N THR A 319 23.25 -6.20 7.58
CA THR A 319 23.73 -7.48 7.04
C THR A 319 25.20 -7.75 7.42
N TYR A 320 25.69 -8.94 7.06
CA TYR A 320 27.08 -9.36 7.31
C TYR A 320 28.15 -8.37 6.79
N ASP A 321 27.92 -7.72 5.65
CA ASP A 321 28.88 -6.77 5.07
C ASP A 321 28.65 -5.32 5.52
N PHE A 322 27.85 -5.12 6.57
CA PHE A 322 27.45 -3.82 7.12
C PHE A 322 26.56 -2.99 6.19
N SER A 323 25.97 -3.58 5.14
CA SER A 323 24.92 -2.92 4.37
C SER A 323 23.59 -2.93 5.12
N PRO A 324 22.72 -1.94 4.90
CA PRO A 324 21.35 -2.01 5.39
C PRO A 324 20.67 -3.30 4.93
N TYR A 325 19.76 -3.84 5.76
CA TYR A 325 18.90 -4.97 5.35
C TYR A 325 17.82 -4.48 4.37
N TYR A 326 18.26 -3.93 3.25
CA TYR A 326 17.48 -3.26 2.22
C TYR A 326 18.25 -3.24 0.90
N LYS A 327 17.55 -3.39 -0.22
CA LYS A 327 18.07 -3.26 -1.59
C LYS A 327 17.12 -2.43 -2.45
N THR A 328 17.70 -1.58 -3.29
CA THR A 328 16.94 -0.84 -4.31
C THR A 328 16.25 -1.79 -5.30
N PHE A 329 15.08 -1.39 -5.78
CA PHE A 329 14.16 -2.22 -6.58
C PHE A 329 14.83 -2.82 -7.84
N ALA A 330 14.83 -4.14 -7.93
CA ALA A 330 15.18 -4.95 -9.10
C ALA A 330 14.18 -6.11 -9.21
N LEU A 331 14.00 -6.69 -10.40
CA LEU A 331 13.12 -7.86 -10.61
C LEU A 331 13.44 -9.03 -9.66
N GLU A 332 14.70 -9.16 -9.25
CA GLU A 332 15.21 -10.18 -8.32
C GLU A 332 14.88 -9.90 -6.84
N THR A 333 14.54 -8.66 -6.45
CA THR A 333 14.30 -8.27 -5.03
C THR A 333 12.83 -8.06 -4.68
N ILE A 334 11.91 -8.26 -5.64
CA ILE A 334 10.47 -8.03 -5.44
C ILE A 334 9.80 -9.05 -4.52
N LYS A 335 10.41 -10.24 -4.37
CA LYS A 335 9.94 -11.35 -3.54
C LYS A 335 10.72 -11.52 -2.22
N GLU A 336 11.77 -10.72 -2.01
CA GLU A 336 12.66 -10.86 -0.86
C GLU A 336 12.22 -9.96 0.30
N MET A 337 12.21 -10.52 1.51
CA MET A 337 11.94 -9.79 2.75
C MET A 337 13.07 -8.79 3.03
N GLN A 338 12.69 -7.57 3.39
CA GLN A 338 13.61 -6.48 3.73
C GLN A 338 13.19 -5.86 5.07
N GLY A 339 14.12 -5.23 5.78
CA GLY A 339 13.85 -4.56 7.04
C GLY A 339 13.29 -3.16 6.83
N ASN A 340 12.37 -2.75 7.69
CA ASN A 340 11.86 -1.39 7.72
C ASN A 340 12.84 -0.44 8.43
N PHE A 341 12.84 0.80 7.98
CA PHE A 341 13.62 1.90 8.53
C PHE A 341 12.92 3.23 8.18
N GLY A 342 13.24 4.31 8.88
CA GLY A 342 12.55 5.60 8.76
C GLY A 342 11.07 5.58 9.19
N PRO A 343 10.36 6.71 9.18
CA PRO A 343 10.84 8.06 8.90
C PRO A 343 11.92 8.54 9.87
N ARG A 344 12.74 9.51 9.44
CA ARG A 344 13.85 10.03 10.26
C ARG A 344 13.40 10.48 11.65
N LYS A 345 12.22 11.10 11.77
CA LYS A 345 11.66 11.56 13.06
C LYS A 345 11.48 10.45 14.10
N PHE A 346 11.32 9.20 13.68
CA PHE A 346 11.19 8.04 14.57
C PHE A 346 12.52 7.28 14.77
N MET A 347 13.55 7.55 13.97
CA MET A 347 14.83 6.85 14.03
C MET A 347 15.70 7.23 15.24
N LYS A 348 15.34 8.30 15.98
CA LYS A 348 16.08 8.74 17.17
C LYS A 348 16.18 7.68 18.27
N THR A 349 15.25 6.72 18.29
CA THR A 349 15.21 5.62 19.26
C THR A 349 15.60 4.27 18.64
N ALA A 350 15.96 4.27 17.35
CA ALA A 350 16.31 3.07 16.62
C ALA A 350 17.79 2.69 16.79
N ILE A 351 18.08 1.40 16.64
CA ILE A 351 19.42 0.83 16.55
C ILE A 351 19.40 -0.37 15.61
N ALA A 352 20.47 -0.59 14.86
CA ALA A 352 20.62 -1.77 14.00
C ALA A 352 21.29 -2.94 14.72
N ALA A 353 20.78 -4.15 14.49
CA ALA A 353 21.44 -5.41 14.82
C ALA A 353 21.41 -6.39 13.64
N PHE A 354 22.20 -7.45 13.74
CA PHE A 354 22.62 -8.21 12.57
C PHE A 354 21.54 -9.17 12.06
N THR A 355 21.20 -9.08 10.78
CA THR A 355 20.20 -9.87 10.05
C THR A 355 20.36 -9.63 8.54
N PRO A 356 20.05 -10.57 7.64
CA PRO A 356 19.53 -11.91 7.86
C PRO A 356 20.69 -12.90 8.05
N ASN A 357 20.50 -14.18 7.75
CA ASN A 357 21.53 -15.22 7.78
C ASN A 357 22.05 -15.54 9.19
N VAL A 358 21.19 -15.46 10.21
CA VAL A 358 21.51 -15.81 11.60
C VAL A 358 20.85 -17.13 12.04
N PRO A 359 21.27 -17.75 13.15
CA PRO A 359 20.65 -18.98 13.66
C PRO A 359 19.14 -18.84 13.88
N TRP A 360 18.39 -19.88 13.54
CA TRP A 360 16.94 -19.92 13.70
C TRP A 360 16.47 -21.32 14.07
N ALA A 361 15.92 -21.47 15.27
CA ALA A 361 15.33 -22.71 15.78
C ALA A 361 14.04 -23.04 15.01
N ARG A 362 13.87 -24.29 14.59
CA ARG A 362 12.73 -24.73 13.77
C ARG A 362 11.75 -25.52 14.63
N MET A 363 10.56 -24.96 14.82
CA MET A 363 9.48 -25.63 15.56
C MET A 363 9.06 -26.95 14.89
N GLY A 364 8.68 -27.93 15.70
CA GLY A 364 8.28 -29.27 15.23
C GLY A 364 9.48 -30.19 14.96
N CYS A 365 10.70 -29.66 15.09
CA CYS A 365 11.94 -30.38 14.80
C CYS A 365 12.92 -30.16 15.95
N ARG A 366 12.82 -31.07 16.94
CA ARG A 366 13.45 -30.97 18.26
C ARG A 366 14.89 -30.44 18.29
N ASP A 367 15.73 -30.82 17.32
CA ASP A 367 17.17 -30.52 17.27
C ASP A 367 17.63 -29.76 16.02
N VAL A 368 16.70 -29.15 15.27
CA VAL A 368 17.03 -28.45 14.03
C VAL A 368 17.16 -26.95 14.24
N ILE A 369 18.35 -26.44 13.96
CA ILE A 369 18.65 -25.01 13.89
C ILE A 369 19.14 -24.75 12.48
N SER A 370 18.64 -23.69 11.84
CA SER A 370 19.03 -23.29 10.48
C SER A 370 19.78 -21.95 10.49
N LEU A 371 20.46 -21.57 9.40
CA LEU A 371 21.05 -20.23 9.24
C LEU A 371 20.18 -19.31 8.38
N GLY A 372 18.87 -19.60 8.30
CA GLY A 372 17.90 -18.81 7.56
C GLY A 372 17.20 -17.74 8.38
N GLY A 373 17.64 -17.45 9.61
CA GLY A 373 17.04 -16.41 10.44
C GLY A 373 17.16 -15.06 9.76
N ALA A 374 16.02 -14.42 9.51
CA ALA A 374 15.91 -13.19 8.75
C ALA A 374 14.93 -12.21 9.40
N GLY A 375 14.79 -11.01 8.82
CA GLY A 375 13.88 -10.00 9.35
C GLY A 375 14.45 -9.20 10.51
N THR A 376 13.83 -8.06 10.80
CA THR A 376 14.06 -7.27 12.02
C THR A 376 13.68 -8.05 13.29
N SER A 377 12.86 -9.09 13.16
CA SER A 377 12.58 -10.10 14.19
C SER A 377 13.82 -10.86 14.66
N SER A 378 14.82 -11.05 13.79
CA SER A 378 16.11 -11.66 14.17
C SER A 378 17.07 -10.66 14.84
N ALA A 379 16.93 -9.37 14.54
CA ALA A 379 17.70 -8.28 15.15
C ALA A 379 17.23 -7.98 16.59
N THR A 380 15.93 -8.09 16.84
CA THR A 380 15.28 -7.69 18.10
C THR A 380 15.81 -8.44 19.34
N PRO A 381 15.93 -9.78 19.36
CA PRO A 381 16.50 -10.53 20.48
C PRO A 381 17.94 -10.15 20.83
N GLN A 382 18.73 -9.70 19.86
CA GLN A 382 20.12 -9.28 20.08
C GLN A 382 20.18 -7.98 20.89
N VAL A 383 19.31 -7.02 20.57
CA VAL A 383 19.18 -5.76 21.31
C VAL A 383 18.67 -6.03 22.73
N ALA A 384 17.67 -6.90 22.89
CA ALA A 384 17.19 -7.35 24.20
C ALA A 384 18.31 -8.03 25.02
N SER A 385 19.13 -8.85 24.36
CA SER A 385 20.27 -9.53 25.00
C SER A 385 21.32 -8.55 25.50
N ALA A 386 21.67 -7.54 24.71
CA ALA A 386 22.60 -6.50 25.14
C ALA A 386 22.06 -5.70 26.34
N ALA A 387 20.77 -5.33 26.32
CA ALA A 387 20.10 -4.67 27.43
C ALA A 387 20.16 -5.53 28.71
N ALA A 388 19.90 -6.84 28.61
CA ALA A 388 19.95 -7.77 29.74
C ALA A 388 21.36 -7.90 30.33
N ILE A 389 22.38 -8.01 29.47
CA ILE A 389 23.79 -8.12 29.87
C ILE A 389 24.24 -6.84 30.59
N TYR A 390 23.82 -5.66 30.11
CA TYR A 390 24.11 -4.40 30.80
C TYR A 390 23.41 -4.27 32.13
N TYR A 391 22.14 -4.70 32.19
CA TYR A 391 21.40 -4.72 33.45
C TYR A 391 22.08 -5.64 34.46
N GLN A 392 22.50 -6.85 34.06
CA GLN A 392 23.27 -7.75 34.92
C GLN A 392 24.53 -7.07 35.47
N LYS A 393 25.31 -6.40 34.60
CA LYS A 393 26.56 -5.74 35.00
C LYS A 393 26.34 -4.64 36.04
N TYR A 394 25.30 -3.83 35.84
CA TYR A 394 25.07 -2.63 36.63
C TYR A 394 23.83 -2.73 37.54
N TYR A 395 23.41 -3.94 37.88
CA TYR A 395 22.17 -4.22 38.60
C TYR A 395 21.98 -3.31 39.82
N ASP A 396 22.96 -3.29 40.73
CA ASP A 396 22.87 -2.49 41.97
C ASP A 396 22.82 -0.98 41.69
N LEU A 397 23.53 -0.50 40.66
CA LEU A 397 23.51 0.91 40.28
C LEU A 397 22.18 1.31 39.64
N LEU A 398 21.59 0.43 38.82
CA LEU A 398 20.31 0.64 38.17
C LEU A 398 19.15 0.59 39.18
N GLU A 399 19.18 -0.38 40.11
CA GLU A 399 18.20 -0.48 41.19
C GLU A 399 18.30 0.68 42.19
N ALA A 400 19.48 1.29 42.35
CA ALA A 400 19.68 2.47 43.19
C ALA A 400 19.29 3.81 42.53
N LEU A 401 18.85 3.81 41.26
CA LEU A 401 18.40 5.05 40.60
C LEU A 401 17.11 5.58 41.28
N PRO A 402 17.00 6.90 41.49
CA PRO A 402 15.91 7.48 42.27
C PRO A 402 14.53 7.36 41.61
N GLU A 403 14.49 7.28 40.28
CA GLU A 403 13.26 7.15 39.51
C GLU A 403 13.37 5.98 38.54
N ALA A 404 12.36 5.12 38.48
CA ALA A 404 12.46 3.86 37.75
C ALA A 404 12.64 4.05 36.23
N TRP A 405 12.04 5.09 35.62
CA TRP A 405 12.23 5.42 34.20
C TRP A 405 13.70 5.67 33.82
N MET A 406 14.58 5.97 34.78
CA MET A 406 16.01 6.14 34.52
C MET A 406 16.69 4.84 34.11
N LYS A 407 16.15 3.67 34.48
CA LYS A 407 16.70 2.35 34.15
C LYS A 407 16.76 2.11 32.64
N PRO A 408 15.67 2.20 31.87
CA PRO A 408 15.72 2.08 30.41
C PRO A 408 16.55 3.18 29.76
N GLU A 409 16.56 4.41 30.29
CA GLU A 409 17.39 5.50 29.74
C GLU A 409 18.89 5.29 29.95
N ALA A 410 19.31 4.67 31.06
CA ALA A 410 20.71 4.31 31.27
C ALA A 410 21.17 3.27 30.24
N ILE A 411 20.33 2.27 29.97
CA ILE A 411 20.57 1.26 28.93
C ILE A 411 20.69 1.95 27.56
N ARG A 412 19.71 2.81 27.20
CA ARG A 412 19.70 3.54 25.92
C ARG A 412 20.91 4.46 25.78
N ASN A 413 21.29 5.18 26.83
CA ASN A 413 22.45 6.07 26.81
C ASN A 413 23.74 5.31 26.49
N ALA A 414 23.99 4.19 27.19
CA ALA A 414 25.14 3.35 26.92
C ALA A 414 25.06 2.77 25.50
N MET A 415 23.93 2.18 25.14
CA MET A 415 23.71 1.51 23.86
C MET A 415 23.92 2.44 22.66
N PHE A 416 23.33 3.64 22.69
CA PHE A 416 23.35 4.57 21.58
C PHE A 416 24.67 5.33 21.48
N SER A 417 25.31 5.64 22.61
CA SER A 417 26.60 6.36 22.60
C SER A 417 27.78 5.49 22.15
N THR A 418 27.68 4.17 22.28
CA THR A 418 28.73 3.22 21.87
C THR A 418 28.45 2.51 20.55
N ALA A 419 27.29 2.76 19.94
CA ALA A 419 26.91 2.11 18.69
C ALA A 419 27.90 2.45 17.55
N LEU A 420 28.27 1.43 16.78
CA LEU A 420 29.24 1.55 15.70
C LEU A 420 28.65 2.36 14.54
N LYS A 421 29.36 3.41 14.13
CA LYS A 421 29.00 4.29 13.01
C LYS A 421 29.62 3.80 11.70
N LYS A 422 29.23 2.59 11.28
CA LYS A 422 29.69 1.96 10.02
C LYS A 422 28.48 1.62 9.16
N ILE A 423 28.58 1.90 7.87
CA ILE A 423 27.55 1.54 6.88
C ILE A 423 28.20 1.25 5.53
N ASN A 424 27.75 0.18 4.89
CA ASN A 424 28.04 -0.13 3.50
C ASN A 424 26.83 0.23 2.63
N SER A 425 26.68 1.52 2.33
CA SER A 425 25.64 2.06 1.44
C SER A 425 26.22 3.18 0.59
N LYS A 426 25.60 3.45 -0.57
CA LYS A 426 25.99 4.54 -1.48
C LYS A 426 25.77 5.93 -0.87
N ASP A 427 24.65 6.12 -0.17
CA ASP A 427 24.26 7.39 0.48
C ASP A 427 24.96 7.62 1.83
N LYS A 428 25.46 6.55 2.47
CA LYS A 428 26.12 6.54 3.78
C LYS A 428 25.27 7.10 4.93
N ASP A 429 23.95 7.07 4.81
CA ASP A 429 23.05 7.68 5.80
C ASP A 429 22.79 6.74 6.99
N ILE A 430 23.67 6.80 8.00
CA ILE A 430 23.55 5.93 9.19
C ILE A 430 22.26 6.20 9.95
N GLU A 431 21.81 7.45 10.02
CA GLU A 431 20.66 7.83 10.83
C GLU A 431 19.36 7.26 10.26
N ILE A 432 19.18 7.30 8.94
CA ILE A 432 17.96 6.78 8.34
C ILE A 432 17.86 5.24 8.39
N TYR A 433 18.97 4.52 8.17
CA TYR A 433 18.93 3.05 8.13
C TYR A 433 19.15 2.40 9.50
N PHE A 434 20.03 2.98 10.32
CA PHE A 434 20.50 2.38 11.58
C PHE A 434 20.19 3.22 12.81
N GLY A 435 19.58 4.41 12.66
CA GLY A 435 19.31 5.31 13.77
C GLY A 435 20.58 5.68 14.52
N ASN A 436 20.71 5.16 15.73
CA ASN A 436 21.90 5.37 16.55
C ASN A 436 23.12 4.55 16.10
N GLY A 437 23.04 3.71 15.07
CA GLY A 437 24.16 2.93 14.53
C GLY A 437 23.99 1.44 14.81
N ILE A 438 25.10 0.69 14.77
CA ILE A 438 25.07 -0.77 14.93
C ILE A 438 25.40 -1.15 16.38
N LEU A 439 24.63 -2.07 16.95
CA LEU A 439 24.80 -2.57 18.32
C LEU A 439 26.24 -3.06 18.59
N GLN A 440 26.82 -2.63 19.71
CA GLN A 440 28.13 -3.07 20.23
C GLN A 440 28.01 -3.39 21.73
N ALA A 441 27.65 -4.63 22.05
CA ALA A 441 27.25 -5.01 23.40
C ALA A 441 28.39 -4.90 24.43
N ASN A 442 29.63 -5.19 24.05
CA ASN A 442 30.76 -5.14 24.98
C ASN A 442 31.26 -3.70 25.19
N GLU A 443 31.22 -2.84 24.16
CA GLU A 443 31.47 -1.40 24.31
C GLU A 443 30.45 -0.74 25.25
N MET A 444 29.17 -1.11 25.12
CA MET A 444 28.09 -0.62 25.98
C MET A 444 28.40 -0.84 27.48
N LEU A 445 29.04 -1.96 27.81
CA LEU A 445 29.44 -2.28 29.19
C LEU A 445 30.51 -1.34 29.76
N LYS A 446 31.18 -0.50 28.96
CA LYS A 446 32.18 0.47 29.44
C LYS A 446 31.53 1.74 30.00
N ILE A 447 30.24 1.95 29.75
CA ILE A 447 29.50 3.15 30.19
C ILE A 447 28.66 2.81 31.42
N ALA A 448 29.09 3.23 32.60
CA ALA A 448 28.29 3.06 33.82
C ALA A 448 27.06 3.99 33.83
N PRO A 449 25.95 3.61 34.49
CA PRO A 449 24.79 4.48 34.65
C PRO A 449 25.17 5.79 35.35
N ASP A 450 24.83 6.93 34.74
CA ASP A 450 25.08 8.26 35.27
C ASP A 450 23.82 9.10 35.20
N LYS A 451 23.14 9.25 36.34
CA LYS A 451 21.87 9.99 36.47
C LYS A 451 21.94 11.42 35.91
N SER A 452 23.11 12.06 35.90
CA SER A 452 23.26 13.44 35.40
C SER A 452 23.14 13.54 33.87
N LYS A 453 23.28 12.42 33.16
CA LYS A 453 23.22 12.33 31.70
C LYS A 453 21.88 11.82 31.18
N LEU A 454 21.01 11.32 32.07
CA LEU A 454 19.75 10.71 31.68
C LEU A 454 18.68 11.78 31.51
N LYS A 455 17.89 11.64 30.44
CA LYS A 455 16.76 12.51 30.14
C LYS A 455 15.52 11.66 29.99
N LYS A 456 14.46 12.04 30.68
CA LYS A 456 13.18 11.35 30.58
C LYS A 456 12.60 11.54 29.17
N ALA A 457 12.23 10.45 28.53
CA ALA A 457 11.55 10.48 27.24
C ALA A 457 10.13 11.05 27.39
N GLU A 458 9.72 11.82 26.40
CA GLU A 458 8.35 12.36 26.33
C GLU A 458 7.32 11.23 26.36
N LYS A 459 6.12 11.53 26.90
CA LYS A 459 5.03 10.57 26.92
C LYS A 459 4.59 10.29 25.49
N ASP A 460 4.54 9.02 25.11
CA ASP A 460 4.04 8.62 23.81
C ASP A 460 2.54 8.90 23.69
N LYS A 461 2.14 9.41 22.52
CA LYS A 461 0.76 9.66 22.13
C LYS A 461 0.59 9.29 20.66
N ILE A 462 -0.62 8.89 20.29
CA ILE A 462 -1.03 8.84 18.88
C ILE A 462 -1.71 10.18 18.61
N SER A 463 -0.94 11.18 18.16
CA SER A 463 -1.51 12.50 17.91
C SER A 463 -0.94 13.16 16.67
N PHE A 464 -1.83 13.83 15.93
CA PHE A 464 -1.49 14.73 14.83
C PHE A 464 -1.78 16.16 15.29
N SER A 465 -0.74 16.87 15.75
CA SER A 465 -0.87 18.17 16.41
C SER A 465 -1.68 19.21 15.59
N LEU A 466 -1.64 19.12 14.26
CA LEU A 466 -2.23 20.12 13.36
C LEU A 466 -3.32 19.58 12.43
N PHE A 467 -3.82 18.34 12.57
CA PHE A 467 -4.87 17.81 11.67
C PHE A 467 -6.09 18.75 11.58
N PHE A 468 -6.55 19.25 12.74
CA PHE A 468 -7.65 20.21 12.79
C PHE A 468 -7.24 21.67 12.54
N GLN A 469 -5.94 22.00 12.67
CA GLN A 469 -5.40 23.35 12.44
C GLN A 469 -5.13 23.63 10.95
N ILE A 470 -4.77 22.61 10.18
CA ILE A 470 -4.65 22.72 8.71
C ILE A 470 -6.03 22.99 8.08
N LEU A 471 -7.09 22.52 8.74
CA LEU A 471 -8.46 22.62 8.26
C LEU A 471 -9.16 23.93 8.69
N SER A 472 -8.49 24.86 9.38
CA SER A 472 -8.97 26.23 9.64
C SER A 472 -7.86 27.19 10.10
N GLU A 473 -7.89 28.48 9.71
CA GLU A 473 -6.94 29.52 10.19
C GLU A 473 -7.09 29.91 11.70
N ILE A 474 -7.72 29.05 12.49
CA ILE A 474 -8.10 29.27 13.88
C ILE A 474 -7.33 28.30 14.79
N SER A 475 -7.07 28.71 16.04
CA SER A 475 -6.34 27.85 16.98
C SER A 475 -7.10 26.52 17.21
N PRO A 476 -6.42 25.37 17.39
CA PRO A 476 -7.07 24.07 17.57
C PRO A 476 -8.19 24.11 18.62
N PHE A 477 -7.96 24.82 19.73
CA PHE A 477 -8.89 24.95 20.84
C PHE A 477 -10.26 25.54 20.45
N GLU A 478 -10.25 26.57 19.60
CA GLU A 478 -11.47 27.26 19.15
C GLU A 478 -12.26 26.41 18.13
N VAL A 479 -11.58 25.58 17.33
CA VAL A 479 -12.21 24.63 16.39
C VAL A 479 -12.97 23.53 17.14
N PHE A 480 -12.41 23.04 18.25
CA PHE A 480 -13.00 21.96 19.03
C PHE A 480 -14.27 22.41 19.76
N GLU A 481 -14.27 23.61 20.34
CA GLU A 481 -15.49 24.21 20.91
C GLU A 481 -16.55 24.48 19.83
N GLU A 482 -16.18 24.97 18.64
CA GLU A 482 -17.12 25.21 17.54
C GLU A 482 -17.75 23.92 16.99
N LEU A 483 -17.00 22.81 16.96
CA LEU A 483 -17.49 21.52 16.46
C LEU A 483 -18.14 20.64 17.55
N GLY A 484 -18.00 21.01 18.83
CA GLY A 484 -18.51 20.25 19.97
C GLY A 484 -17.82 18.89 20.16
N ILE A 485 -16.56 18.76 19.74
CA ILE A 485 -15.78 17.52 19.79
C ILE A 485 -15.01 17.48 21.12
N SER A 486 -15.17 16.42 21.90
CA SER A 486 -14.42 16.19 23.15
C SER A 486 -12.97 15.75 22.89
N GLU A 487 -12.11 15.85 23.91
CA GLU A 487 -10.71 15.40 23.81
C GLU A 487 -10.59 13.91 23.44
N ASP A 488 -11.45 13.05 24.01
CA ASP A 488 -11.47 11.62 23.67
C ASP A 488 -11.85 11.39 22.20
N GLU A 489 -12.86 12.10 21.69
CA GLU A 489 -13.29 11.98 20.29
C GLU A 489 -12.20 12.46 19.33
N ARG A 490 -11.48 13.53 19.70
CA ARG A 490 -10.32 14.00 18.95
C ARG A 490 -9.25 12.91 18.86
N GLU A 491 -8.88 12.30 19.98
CA GLU A 491 -7.88 11.23 20.00
C GLU A 491 -8.36 10.01 19.20
N MET A 492 -9.67 9.72 19.18
CA MET A 492 -10.26 8.66 18.34
C MET A 492 -10.04 8.94 16.85
N PHE A 493 -10.33 10.16 16.39
CA PHE A 493 -10.06 10.55 14.99
C PHE A 493 -8.59 10.51 14.63
N GLU A 494 -7.70 10.99 15.52
CA GLU A 494 -6.25 10.96 15.29
C GLU A 494 -5.71 9.52 15.23
N THR A 495 -6.24 8.62 16.06
CA THR A 495 -5.88 7.20 16.05
C THR A 495 -6.35 6.52 14.77
N GLU A 496 -7.62 6.72 14.38
CA GLU A 496 -8.18 6.21 13.12
C GLU A 496 -7.35 6.68 11.91
N LEU A 497 -7.06 7.97 11.84
CA LEU A 497 -6.27 8.55 10.75
C LEU A 497 -4.88 7.92 10.66
N GLN A 498 -4.20 7.73 11.79
CA GLN A 498 -2.87 7.12 11.80
C GLN A 498 -2.92 5.67 11.31
N GLN A 499 -3.94 4.90 11.69
CA GLN A 499 -4.15 3.55 11.20
C GLN A 499 -4.38 3.53 9.67
N LEU A 500 -5.17 4.47 9.14
CA LEU A 500 -5.38 4.63 7.69
C LEU A 500 -4.08 4.97 6.95
N ILE A 501 -3.26 5.89 7.47
CA ILE A 501 -1.96 6.23 6.89
C ILE A 501 -1.04 5.01 6.86
N GLN A 502 -0.98 4.24 7.94
CA GLN A 502 -0.11 3.06 8.02
C GLN A 502 -0.50 1.95 7.05
N ASN A 503 -1.79 1.85 6.71
CA ASN A 503 -2.30 0.80 5.85
C ASN A 503 -2.46 1.25 4.38
N SER A 504 -2.20 2.53 4.06
CA SER A 504 -2.31 3.07 2.70
C SER A 504 -0.97 3.53 2.14
N SER A 505 -0.43 2.77 1.18
CA SER A 505 0.77 3.17 0.42
C SER A 505 0.58 4.51 -0.29
N LYS A 506 -0.64 4.84 -0.71
CA LYS A 506 -0.98 6.11 -1.35
C LYS A 506 -0.88 7.29 -0.39
N LEU A 507 -1.42 7.16 0.82
CA LEU A 507 -1.29 8.20 1.85
C LEU A 507 0.17 8.37 2.29
N GLN A 508 0.91 7.27 2.42
CA GLN A 508 2.36 7.32 2.71
C GLN A 508 3.13 8.05 1.60
N GLU A 509 2.88 7.75 0.32
CA GLU A 509 3.49 8.45 -0.81
C GLU A 509 3.23 9.97 -0.79
N LEU A 510 2.00 10.38 -0.46
CA LEU A 510 1.64 11.80 -0.35
C LEU A 510 2.39 12.51 0.79
N LEU A 511 2.72 11.76 1.84
CA LEU A 511 3.54 12.21 2.97
C LEU A 511 5.04 11.98 2.77
N ASP A 512 5.49 11.75 1.53
CA ASP A 512 6.90 11.45 1.22
C ASP A 512 7.41 10.22 1.99
N HIS A 513 6.66 9.12 1.90
CA HIS A 513 6.84 7.92 2.72
C HIS A 513 6.88 8.23 4.23
N GLU A 514 5.98 9.12 4.66
CA GLU A 514 5.83 9.59 6.05
C GLU A 514 7.01 10.42 6.60
N GLU A 515 7.97 10.83 5.75
CA GLU A 515 9.02 11.79 6.10
C GLU A 515 8.48 13.21 6.35
N LYS A 516 7.32 13.55 5.75
CA LYS A 516 6.62 14.82 5.98
C LYS A 516 5.42 14.63 6.88
N ASP A 517 5.14 15.64 7.70
CA ASP A 517 3.85 15.76 8.37
C ASP A 517 2.85 16.48 7.46
N LEU A 518 1.55 16.32 7.75
CA LEU A 518 0.47 16.94 6.97
C LEU A 518 0.63 18.46 6.85
N GLU A 519 1.18 19.09 7.88
CA GLU A 519 1.44 20.53 7.96
C GLU A 519 2.57 21.00 7.03
N ASP A 520 3.48 20.10 6.67
CA ASP A 520 4.59 20.40 5.76
C ASP A 520 4.18 20.27 4.28
N LEU A 521 2.99 19.74 4.01
CA LEU A 521 2.46 19.59 2.67
C LEU A 521 1.94 20.93 2.13
N ASP A 522 2.13 21.17 0.83
CA ASP A 522 1.44 22.27 0.17
C ASP A 522 -0.08 22.05 0.14
N LYS A 523 -0.87 23.14 0.08
CA LYS A 523 -2.34 23.06 0.06
C LYS A 523 -2.89 22.07 -0.98
N PRO A 524 -2.41 22.05 -2.24
CA PRO A 524 -2.87 21.06 -3.22
C PRO A 524 -2.61 19.60 -2.81
N THR A 525 -1.50 19.32 -2.13
CA THR A 525 -1.17 17.97 -1.66
C THR A 525 -1.98 17.62 -0.41
N GLN A 526 -2.25 18.58 0.48
CA GLN A 526 -3.20 18.41 1.59
C GLN A 526 -4.61 18.07 1.07
N GLU A 527 -5.10 18.79 0.05
CA GLU A 527 -6.39 18.49 -0.58
C GLU A 527 -6.43 17.08 -1.18
N LYS A 528 -5.36 16.64 -1.85
CA LYS A 528 -5.26 15.27 -2.36
C LYS A 528 -5.29 14.24 -1.24
N PHE A 529 -4.57 14.51 -0.15
CA PHE A 529 -4.52 13.64 1.02
C PHE A 529 -5.91 13.44 1.63
N PHE A 530 -6.66 14.52 1.89
CA PHE A 530 -8.01 14.41 2.42
C PHE A 530 -9.00 13.79 1.43
N ASN A 531 -8.89 14.10 0.14
CA ASN A 531 -9.72 13.48 -0.88
C ASN A 531 -9.49 11.96 -1.00
N GLU A 532 -8.27 11.50 -0.75
CA GLU A 532 -7.97 10.07 -0.70
C GLU A 532 -8.70 9.41 0.48
N ILE A 533 -8.63 9.99 1.69
CA ILE A 533 -9.37 9.50 2.87
C ILE A 533 -10.89 9.45 2.62
N LEU A 534 -11.44 10.47 1.95
CA LEU A 534 -12.88 10.51 1.63
C LEU A 534 -13.34 9.36 0.72
N ARG A 535 -12.42 8.75 -0.05
CA ARG A 535 -12.68 7.63 -0.96
C ARG A 535 -12.43 6.26 -0.32
N MET A 536 -11.66 6.20 0.77
CA MET A 536 -11.31 4.96 1.46
C MET A 536 -12.56 4.36 2.12
N PRO A 537 -13.00 3.13 1.78
CA PRO A 537 -14.11 2.46 2.47
C PRO A 537 -13.80 2.19 3.95
N GLU A 538 -12.52 2.03 4.29
CA GLU A 538 -12.01 1.76 5.65
C GLU A 538 -12.11 2.98 6.56
N ALA A 539 -12.20 4.20 6.00
CA ALA A 539 -12.40 5.41 6.79
C ALA A 539 -13.86 5.54 7.25
N SER A 540 -14.06 5.83 8.54
CA SER A 540 -15.37 5.98 9.17
C SER A 540 -16.16 7.15 8.57
N ASN A 541 -17.48 7.01 8.59
CA ASN A 541 -18.40 8.07 8.23
C ASN A 541 -18.24 9.28 9.17
N ALA A 542 -17.91 9.06 10.44
CA ALA A 542 -17.62 10.14 11.39
C ALA A 542 -16.42 10.98 10.92
N LEU A 543 -15.29 10.34 10.60
CA LEU A 543 -14.08 11.01 10.10
C LEU A 543 -14.35 11.73 8.77
N LYS A 544 -15.02 11.05 7.83
CA LYS A 544 -15.42 11.64 6.54
C LYS A 544 -16.30 12.89 6.71
N ASN A 545 -17.21 12.88 7.68
CA ASN A 545 -18.10 14.01 7.95
C ASN A 545 -17.36 15.20 8.55
N VAL A 546 -16.40 14.96 9.45
CA VAL A 546 -15.51 16.00 9.99
C VAL A 546 -14.74 16.67 8.86
N ILE A 547 -14.09 15.87 8.00
CA ILE A 547 -13.34 16.36 6.83
C ILE A 547 -14.26 17.21 5.92
N LYS A 548 -15.46 16.71 5.56
CA LYS A 548 -16.42 17.41 4.69
C LYS A 548 -16.95 18.73 5.27
N LYS A 549 -17.25 18.78 6.57
CA LYS A 549 -17.78 19.98 7.23
C LYS A 549 -16.78 21.14 7.17
N GLN A 550 -15.49 20.86 7.28
CA GLN A 550 -14.45 21.87 7.28
C GLN A 550 -14.14 22.43 5.88
N PHE A 551 -14.11 21.58 4.83
CA PHE A 551 -13.98 22.05 3.43
C PHE A 551 -15.13 22.96 2.99
N ASN A 552 -16.33 22.80 3.55
CA ASN A 552 -17.47 23.67 3.28
C ASN A 552 -17.48 24.96 4.13
N GLY A 553 -16.74 24.99 5.25
CA GLY A 553 -16.63 26.12 6.16
C GLY A 553 -15.77 27.29 5.63
N GLU A 554 -14.70 27.00 4.88
CA GLU A 554 -13.87 28.05 4.24
C GLU A 554 -14.67 28.83 3.19
N ASN A 555 -15.59 28.17 2.46
CA ASN A 555 -16.46 28.82 1.48
C ASN A 555 -17.47 29.80 2.11
N ALA A 556 -17.83 29.60 3.38
CA ALA A 556 -18.76 30.48 4.09
C ALA A 556 -18.09 31.75 4.66
N LYS A 557 -16.83 31.67 5.11
CA LYS A 557 -16.06 32.82 5.64
C LYS A 557 -15.53 33.74 4.52
N VAL A 558 -15.12 33.20 3.38
CA VAL A 558 -14.69 33.98 2.19
C VAL A 558 -15.85 34.78 1.57
N ALA A 559 -17.09 34.31 1.74
CA ALA A 559 -18.29 35.02 1.28
C ALA A 559 -18.65 36.27 2.11
N GLN A 560 -18.16 36.38 3.36
CA GLN A 560 -18.41 37.55 4.21
C GLN A 560 -17.34 38.64 4.07
N THR A 561 -16.07 38.30 3.83
CA THR A 561 -14.97 39.26 3.66
C THR A 561 -14.90 39.86 2.25
N SER A 562 -15.41 39.17 1.22
CA SER A 562 -15.39 39.63 -0.18
C SER A 562 -16.38 40.76 -0.50
N LYS A 563 -17.27 41.15 0.43
CA LYS A 563 -18.18 42.31 0.27
C LYS A 563 -17.53 43.67 0.55
N ALA A 564 -16.29 43.73 1.05
CA ALA A 564 -15.65 44.99 1.46
C ALA A 564 -14.50 45.48 0.54
N ALA A 565 -14.05 44.69 -0.44
CA ALA A 565 -12.91 45.06 -1.29
C ALA A 565 -13.27 45.02 -2.78
N THR A 566 -14.30 45.77 -3.18
CA THR A 566 -14.61 46.05 -4.59
C THR A 566 -13.97 47.37 -4.99
N ALA A 567 -12.65 47.37 -5.27
CA ALA A 567 -12.02 48.43 -6.06
C ALA A 567 -10.64 47.99 -6.57
N ALA A 568 -10.56 47.80 -7.89
CA ALA A 568 -9.37 47.78 -8.73
C ALA A 568 -8.33 46.68 -8.49
N ILE A 569 -8.22 45.74 -9.44
CA ILE A 569 -6.95 45.26 -10.03
C ILE A 569 -7.25 44.64 -11.42
N LYS A 570 -6.30 44.87 -12.33
CA LYS A 570 -6.31 44.64 -13.78
C LYS A 570 -6.41 43.16 -14.20
N LYS A 571 -6.86 42.96 -15.45
CA LYS A 571 -6.77 41.71 -16.24
C LYS A 571 -5.46 40.95 -15.97
N PRO A 572 -5.48 39.65 -15.62
CA PRO A 572 -4.27 38.84 -15.61
C PRO A 572 -3.87 38.47 -17.05
N GLN A 573 -2.57 38.61 -17.33
CA GLN A 573 -1.89 37.96 -18.44
C GLN A 573 -2.06 36.43 -18.34
N VAL A 574 -2.40 35.81 -19.46
CA VAL A 574 -2.52 34.36 -19.62
C VAL A 574 -1.17 33.69 -19.30
N ALA A 575 -1.22 32.70 -18.41
CA ALA A 575 -0.06 32.00 -17.86
C ALA A 575 0.67 31.10 -18.88
N LYS A 576 2.01 31.09 -18.81
CA LYS A 576 2.89 30.06 -19.39
C LYS A 576 2.88 28.81 -18.51
N ASN A 577 2.91 27.64 -19.16
CA ASN A 577 2.89 26.25 -18.62
C ASN A 577 1.51 25.59 -18.63
N MET A 578 1.01 25.32 -19.83
CA MET A 578 -0.14 24.45 -20.05
C MET A 578 0.38 23.02 -20.31
N LYS A 579 -0.13 22.03 -19.57
CA LYS A 579 0.07 20.61 -19.91
C LYS A 579 -0.71 20.32 -21.18
N ILE A 580 -0.11 19.59 -22.13
CA ILE A 580 -0.75 19.31 -23.42
C ILE A 580 -1.34 17.91 -23.36
N GLU A 581 -2.65 17.76 -23.54
CA GLU A 581 -3.24 16.41 -23.60
C GLU A 581 -2.63 15.59 -24.74
N TRP A 582 -2.40 14.30 -24.49
CA TRP A 582 -1.76 13.43 -25.47
C TRP A 582 -2.63 13.31 -26.72
N ASN A 583 -2.15 13.86 -27.84
CA ASN A 583 -2.91 13.97 -29.09
C ASN A 583 -2.12 13.43 -30.29
N GLN A 584 -2.69 13.53 -31.49
CA GLN A 584 -2.04 13.07 -32.72
C GLN A 584 -0.71 13.80 -33.00
N ASN A 585 -0.54 15.06 -32.57
CA ASN A 585 0.70 15.81 -32.74
C ASN A 585 1.83 15.27 -31.85
N LEU A 586 1.55 14.98 -30.57
CA LEU A 586 2.51 14.32 -29.66
C LEU A 586 2.85 12.90 -30.10
N THR A 587 1.87 12.19 -30.68
CA THR A 587 2.09 10.86 -31.28
C THR A 587 2.99 10.92 -32.51
N SER A 588 2.80 11.92 -33.38
CA SER A 588 3.64 12.11 -34.57
C SER A 588 5.06 12.51 -34.21
N LEU A 589 5.20 13.40 -33.22
CA LEU A 589 6.49 13.80 -32.65
C LEU A 589 7.22 12.58 -32.05
N ASN A 590 6.51 11.71 -31.32
CA ASN A 590 7.06 10.47 -30.77
C ASN A 590 7.71 9.57 -31.83
N TYR A 591 7.02 9.35 -32.95
CA TYR A 591 7.55 8.52 -34.05
C TYR A 591 8.74 9.14 -34.76
N ILE A 592 8.71 10.45 -35.00
CA ILE A 592 9.82 11.19 -35.63
C ILE A 592 11.08 11.07 -34.76
N LEU A 593 10.96 11.33 -33.45
CA LEU A 593 12.08 11.26 -32.51
C LEU A 593 12.59 9.83 -32.32
N ALA A 594 11.71 8.84 -32.23
CA ALA A 594 12.10 7.43 -32.17
C ALA A 594 12.83 6.96 -33.43
N GLY A 595 12.49 7.50 -34.60
CA GLY A 595 13.19 7.26 -35.86
C GLY A 595 14.58 7.89 -35.89
N LEU A 596 14.70 9.14 -35.45
CA LEU A 596 15.95 9.91 -35.44
C LEU A 596 17.00 9.33 -34.48
N TYR A 597 16.58 8.86 -33.30
CA TYR A 597 17.47 8.41 -32.23
C TYR A 597 17.50 6.88 -32.06
N ARG A 598 17.15 6.13 -33.12
CA ARG A 598 16.96 4.67 -33.11
C ARG A 598 18.12 3.84 -32.54
N ARG A 599 19.34 4.38 -32.44
CA ARG A 599 20.56 3.65 -32.04
C ARG A 599 21.33 4.24 -30.85
N ASN A 600 20.84 5.31 -30.20
CA ASN A 600 21.50 5.92 -29.03
C ASN A 600 20.44 6.44 -28.05
N ILE A 601 20.26 5.72 -26.94
CA ILE A 601 19.17 5.92 -25.98
C ILE A 601 19.58 6.92 -24.86
N ASP A 602 20.89 7.11 -24.66
CA ASP A 602 21.44 8.01 -23.63
C ASP A 602 21.44 9.50 -24.07
N GLU A 603 21.40 9.78 -25.38
CA GLU A 603 21.37 11.14 -25.93
C GLU A 603 20.05 11.89 -25.64
N PRO A 604 18.87 11.28 -25.81
CA PRO A 604 17.57 11.89 -25.52
C PRO A 604 17.35 12.35 -24.08
N GLU A 605 17.84 11.58 -23.10
CA GLU A 605 17.75 11.93 -21.68
C GLU A 605 18.58 13.17 -21.37
N ALA A 606 19.81 13.24 -21.89
CA ALA A 606 20.66 14.42 -21.75
C ALA A 606 20.04 15.67 -22.41
N VAL A 607 19.35 15.52 -23.55
CA VAL A 607 18.61 16.63 -24.20
C VAL A 607 17.42 17.07 -23.35
N ALA A 608 16.72 16.14 -22.69
CA ALA A 608 15.62 16.45 -21.78
C ALA A 608 16.09 17.17 -20.51
N GLU A 609 17.19 16.72 -19.92
CA GLU A 609 17.83 17.36 -18.77
C GLU A 609 18.29 18.80 -19.09
N LYS A 610 18.90 19.01 -20.27
CA LYS A 610 19.26 20.37 -20.76
C LYS A 610 18.04 21.28 -20.93
N ALA A 611 16.86 20.72 -21.22
CA ALA A 611 15.59 21.45 -21.29
C ALA A 611 14.94 21.67 -19.90
N GLY A 612 15.60 21.24 -18.82
CA GLY A 612 15.13 21.37 -17.44
C GLY A 612 14.05 20.36 -17.06
N VAL A 613 14.03 19.19 -17.69
CA VAL A 613 13.16 18.06 -17.38
C VAL A 613 13.89 17.16 -16.40
N ASN A 614 13.24 16.81 -15.29
CA ASN A 614 13.79 15.83 -14.36
C ASN A 614 13.43 14.41 -14.84
N THR A 615 14.37 13.70 -15.45
CA THR A 615 14.19 12.34 -15.98
C THR A 615 14.11 11.27 -14.89
N LEU A 616 14.55 11.56 -13.65
CA LEU A 616 14.60 10.60 -12.54
C LEU A 616 13.23 10.26 -11.93
N VAL A 617 12.18 11.04 -12.24
CA VAL A 617 10.84 10.87 -11.68
C VAL A 617 9.91 10.02 -12.57
N PHE A 618 10.40 9.51 -13.70
CA PHE A 618 9.64 8.60 -14.55
C PHE A 618 10.55 7.56 -15.23
N GLU A 619 10.05 6.34 -15.36
CA GLU A 619 10.83 5.22 -15.87
C GLU A 619 10.91 5.28 -17.42
N LEU A 620 12.12 5.23 -17.95
CA LEU A 620 12.40 5.22 -19.38
C LEU A 620 12.84 3.82 -19.82
N SER A 621 11.86 2.98 -20.17
CA SER A 621 12.09 1.58 -20.57
C SER A 621 11.17 1.14 -21.70
N GLY A 622 11.65 0.24 -22.56
CA GLY A 622 10.91 -0.32 -23.68
C GLY A 622 11.57 -0.10 -25.04
N ASN A 623 10.91 -0.53 -26.11
CA ASN A 623 11.38 -0.27 -27.48
C ASN A 623 11.42 1.25 -27.78
N PRO A 624 12.14 1.73 -28.80
CA PRO A 624 12.34 3.17 -29.04
C PRO A 624 11.05 4.00 -29.04
N ILE A 625 9.95 3.49 -29.60
CA ILE A 625 8.66 4.19 -29.63
C ILE A 625 8.04 4.29 -28.23
N THR A 626 8.18 3.23 -27.42
CA THR A 626 7.69 3.18 -26.02
C THR A 626 8.54 4.05 -25.11
N PHE A 627 9.85 4.02 -25.31
CA PHE A 627 10.82 4.88 -24.63
C PHE A 627 10.50 6.36 -24.88
N TRP A 628 10.37 6.76 -26.15
CA TRP A 628 10.07 8.14 -26.50
C TRP A 628 8.66 8.58 -26.09
N TYR A 629 7.69 7.66 -26.06
CA TYR A 629 6.36 7.92 -25.53
C TYR A 629 6.43 8.28 -24.04
N LYS A 630 7.15 7.47 -23.25
CA LYS A 630 7.35 7.70 -21.82
C LYS A 630 8.14 8.99 -21.57
N LEU A 631 9.16 9.28 -22.38
CA LEU A 631 9.93 10.52 -22.28
C LEU A 631 9.08 11.76 -22.59
N LEU A 632 8.38 11.78 -23.71
CA LEU A 632 7.49 12.91 -24.06
C LEU A 632 6.37 13.07 -23.04
N ARG A 633 5.84 11.97 -22.48
CA ARG A 633 4.84 12.04 -21.42
C ARG A 633 5.41 12.65 -20.15
N GLY A 634 6.60 12.22 -19.72
CA GLY A 634 7.30 12.81 -18.57
C GLY A 634 7.66 14.29 -18.76
N VAL A 635 8.13 14.66 -19.96
CA VAL A 635 8.37 16.06 -20.35
C VAL A 635 7.08 16.89 -20.28
N ASN A 636 5.97 16.35 -20.77
CA ASN A 636 4.67 17.01 -20.78
C ASN A 636 4.05 17.13 -19.38
N ASP A 637 4.18 16.09 -18.56
CA ASP A 637 3.69 16.05 -17.18
C ASP A 637 4.40 17.08 -16.29
N GLN A 638 5.62 17.48 -16.67
CA GLN A 638 6.36 18.58 -16.06
C GLN A 638 6.11 19.95 -16.72
N GLY A 639 5.25 20.03 -17.73
CA GLY A 639 4.93 21.27 -18.45
C GLY A 639 6.10 21.82 -19.28
N LYS A 640 7.06 20.97 -19.67
CA LYS A 640 8.31 21.36 -20.33
C LYS A 640 8.36 21.02 -21.82
N MET A 641 7.21 20.70 -22.43
CA MET A 641 7.13 20.25 -23.83
C MET A 641 7.72 21.26 -24.83
N ILE A 642 7.38 22.55 -24.71
CA ILE A 642 7.92 23.59 -25.59
C ILE A 642 9.43 23.84 -25.36
N PRO A 643 9.93 24.00 -24.12
CA PRO A 643 11.38 24.03 -23.84
C PRO A 643 12.15 22.83 -24.41
N PHE A 644 11.59 21.62 -24.30
CA PHE A 644 12.21 20.39 -24.79
C PHE A 644 12.31 20.35 -26.31
N ILE A 645 11.24 20.67 -27.02
CA ILE A 645 11.25 20.71 -28.49
C ILE A 645 12.23 21.78 -29.01
N ASN A 646 12.31 22.93 -28.34
CA ASN A 646 13.27 23.97 -28.70
C ASN A 646 14.73 23.52 -28.50
N GLN A 647 14.99 22.70 -27.47
CA GLN A 647 16.32 22.11 -27.27
C GLN A 647 16.63 21.08 -28.36
N ILE A 648 15.67 20.26 -28.79
CA ILE A 648 15.84 19.31 -29.91
C ILE A 648 16.15 20.05 -31.22
N LEU A 649 15.52 21.20 -31.47
CA LEU A 649 15.71 22.03 -32.67
C LEU A 649 17.02 22.84 -32.67
N ASN A 650 17.80 22.80 -31.58
CA ASN A 650 19.07 23.52 -31.47
C ASN A 650 20.09 22.96 -32.49
N PRO A 651 20.72 23.80 -33.35
CA PRO A 651 21.65 23.34 -34.39
C PRO A 651 22.84 22.50 -33.91
N ASN A 652 23.17 22.58 -32.62
CA ASN A 652 24.27 21.85 -32.00
C ASN A 652 23.85 20.48 -31.42
N GLU A 653 22.54 20.17 -31.39
CA GLU A 653 22.01 18.86 -31.00
C GLU A 653 21.76 18.00 -32.25
N ARG A 654 21.79 16.67 -32.12
CA ARG A 654 21.63 15.75 -33.26
C ARG A 654 20.29 15.92 -34.00
N GLY A 655 19.25 16.37 -33.30
CA GLY A 655 17.95 16.73 -33.86
C GLY A 655 17.95 18.05 -34.67
N GLY A 656 18.95 18.90 -34.48
CA GLY A 656 19.08 20.19 -35.16
C GLY A 656 19.92 20.18 -36.44
N SER A 657 20.59 19.07 -36.79
CA SER A 657 21.45 19.02 -37.98
C SER A 657 21.29 17.72 -38.78
N ALA A 658 20.51 17.76 -39.87
CA ALA A 658 20.88 17.17 -41.18
C ALA A 658 19.75 17.27 -42.23
N ASP A 659 18.47 17.18 -41.83
CA ASP A 659 17.34 17.12 -42.77
C ASP A 659 16.38 18.32 -42.58
N PRO A 660 16.36 19.28 -43.52
CA PRO A 660 15.48 20.45 -43.47
C PRO A 660 13.99 20.09 -43.41
N ALA A 661 13.56 18.96 -43.97
CA ALA A 661 12.15 18.54 -43.96
C ALA A 661 11.72 18.07 -42.57
N ILE A 662 12.59 17.36 -41.85
CA ILE A 662 12.32 16.90 -40.48
C ILE A 662 12.31 18.09 -39.52
N LYS A 663 13.23 19.05 -39.69
CA LYS A 663 13.25 20.28 -38.91
C LYS A 663 11.95 21.08 -39.09
N GLN A 664 11.52 21.31 -40.33
CA GLN A 664 10.27 22.00 -40.62
C GLN A 664 9.06 21.26 -40.01
N THR A 665 9.05 19.92 -40.08
CA THR A 665 7.97 19.10 -39.51
C THR A 665 7.89 19.23 -37.97
N ILE A 666 9.03 19.26 -37.27
CA ILE A 666 9.06 19.44 -35.82
C ILE A 666 8.66 20.88 -35.43
N GLU A 667 9.04 21.89 -36.23
CA GLU A 667 8.60 23.28 -36.05
C GLU A 667 7.08 23.43 -36.24
N ASP A 668 6.51 22.84 -37.29
CA ASP A 668 5.06 22.83 -37.55
C ASP A 668 4.29 22.10 -36.42
N LEU A 669 4.82 20.99 -35.90
CA LEU A 669 4.24 20.27 -34.77
C LEU A 669 4.29 21.09 -33.47
N ARG A 670 5.39 21.80 -33.21
CA ARG A 670 5.54 22.70 -32.05
C ARG A 670 4.51 23.82 -32.07
N ASP A 671 4.30 24.42 -33.25
CA ASP A 671 3.38 25.56 -33.38
C ASP A 671 1.92 25.10 -33.25
N ASN A 672 1.60 23.86 -33.65
CA ASN A 672 0.29 23.21 -33.44
C ASN A 672 0.08 22.62 -32.02
N LEU A 673 1.12 22.55 -31.18
CA LEU A 673 1.02 22.14 -29.78
C LEU A 673 0.51 23.28 -28.87
N ASN A 674 0.63 24.54 -29.31
CA ASN A 674 0.12 25.73 -28.60
C ASN A 674 -1.37 26.00 -28.84
N THR A 675 -2.02 25.33 -29.79
CA THR A 675 -3.39 25.67 -30.22
C THR A 675 -4.48 24.83 -29.55
N GLY A 676 -4.14 23.84 -28.71
CA GLY A 676 -5.04 23.15 -27.76
C GLY A 676 -6.33 22.59 -28.37
N TYR A 677 -6.45 21.27 -28.50
CA TYR A 677 -7.76 20.64 -28.66
C TYR A 677 -8.49 20.73 -27.31
N PHE A 678 -9.39 21.70 -27.16
CA PHE A 678 -10.38 21.69 -26.09
C PHE A 678 -11.54 20.76 -26.51
N PRO A 679 -12.15 19.97 -25.61
CA PRO A 679 -13.51 19.53 -25.86
C PRO A 679 -14.36 20.80 -25.99
N ILE A 680 -14.99 20.99 -27.13
CA ILE A 680 -15.95 22.06 -27.33
C ILE A 680 -17.09 21.76 -26.36
N ILE A 681 -17.16 22.49 -25.24
CA ILE A 681 -18.44 22.70 -24.57
C ILE A 681 -19.20 23.54 -25.58
N ALA A 682 -20.10 22.90 -26.33
CA ALA A 682 -20.94 23.63 -27.25
C ALA A 682 -21.70 24.71 -26.48
N ASP A 683 -21.75 25.94 -26.99
CA ASP A 683 -22.67 26.94 -26.47
C ASP A 683 -24.08 26.30 -26.47
N GLY A 684 -24.63 26.10 -25.27
CA GLY A 684 -25.89 25.39 -25.04
C GLY A 684 -25.81 24.27 -23.99
N ASP A 685 -24.71 23.52 -23.88
CA ASP A 685 -24.67 22.32 -23.01
C ASP A 685 -24.81 22.64 -21.51
N VAL A 686 -24.57 23.89 -21.12
CA VAL A 686 -24.95 24.45 -19.82
C VAL A 686 -26.20 25.29 -20.02
N LYS A 687 -27.28 24.99 -19.29
CA LYS A 687 -28.45 25.88 -19.25
C LYS A 687 -27.99 27.26 -18.72
N SER A 688 -27.93 28.24 -19.60
CA SER A 688 -27.56 29.62 -19.23
C SER A 688 -28.73 30.38 -18.58
N ASP A 689 -29.97 29.90 -18.74
CA ASP A 689 -31.18 30.46 -18.16
C ASP A 689 -31.72 29.61 -17.00
N PHE A 690 -31.04 29.64 -15.84
CA PHE A 690 -31.65 29.20 -14.59
C PHE A 690 -32.50 30.34 -14.02
N LYS A 691 -33.82 30.36 -14.32
CA LYS A 691 -34.76 31.10 -13.46
C LYS A 691 -34.84 30.38 -12.13
N ALA A 692 -34.18 30.94 -11.12
CA ALA A 692 -34.25 30.44 -9.76
C ALA A 692 -35.68 30.56 -9.23
N GLU A 693 -36.45 29.47 -9.23
CA GLU A 693 -37.50 29.31 -8.24
C GLU A 693 -36.83 28.97 -6.91
N SER A 694 -37.07 29.82 -5.90
CA SER A 694 -36.46 29.72 -4.59
C SER A 694 -36.97 28.47 -3.86
N GLY A 695 -36.11 27.49 -3.62
CA GLY A 695 -36.40 26.40 -2.69
C GLY A 695 -35.80 25.03 -2.99
N GLU A 696 -35.37 24.74 -4.22
CA GLU A 696 -34.88 23.39 -4.56
C GLU A 696 -33.35 23.29 -4.56
N LEU A 697 -32.83 22.41 -3.69
CA LEU A 697 -31.40 22.14 -3.45
C LEU A 697 -30.75 21.21 -4.49
N GLN A 698 -31.54 20.51 -5.32
CA GLN A 698 -31.04 19.54 -6.31
C GLN A 698 -31.23 20.08 -7.73
N ARG A 699 -30.23 19.97 -8.60
CA ARG A 699 -30.25 20.55 -9.96
C ARG A 699 -29.57 19.66 -10.99
N ILE A 700 -30.18 19.55 -12.16
CA ILE A 700 -29.54 19.02 -13.38
C ILE A 700 -28.77 20.19 -14.02
N ILE A 701 -27.46 20.05 -14.15
CA ILE A 701 -26.55 21.15 -14.52
C ILE A 701 -26.40 21.29 -16.06
N GLY A 702 -26.56 20.19 -16.81
CA GLY A 702 -26.55 20.21 -18.27
C GLY A 702 -27.93 20.31 -18.92
N GLU A 703 -28.00 20.42 -20.26
CA GLU A 703 -29.29 20.39 -20.99
C GLU A 703 -30.08 19.09 -20.74
N ARG A 704 -29.38 17.97 -20.52
CA ARG A 704 -29.95 16.64 -20.22
C ARG A 704 -29.36 16.09 -18.91
N SER A 705 -30.17 15.33 -18.18
CA SER A 705 -29.73 14.61 -16.97
C SER A 705 -28.77 13.49 -17.34
N THR A 706 -27.67 13.37 -16.59
CA THR A 706 -26.77 12.21 -16.62
C THR A 706 -27.06 11.20 -15.50
N LEU A 707 -28.12 11.44 -14.71
CA LEU A 707 -28.57 10.49 -13.69
C LEU A 707 -29.13 9.24 -14.37
N LEU A 708 -28.46 8.12 -14.18
CA LEU A 708 -28.89 6.80 -14.63
C LEU A 708 -29.23 5.93 -13.41
N PRO A 709 -30.26 5.06 -13.48
CA PRO A 709 -30.56 4.13 -12.39
C PRO A 709 -29.42 3.12 -12.24
N VAL A 710 -29.18 2.61 -11.02
CA VAL A 710 -28.13 1.61 -10.76
C VAL A 710 -28.25 0.37 -11.67
N SER A 711 -29.48 0.00 -12.06
CA SER A 711 -29.75 -1.07 -13.04
C SER A 711 -29.05 -0.88 -14.39
N PHE A 712 -28.64 0.35 -14.74
CA PHE A 712 -27.78 0.63 -15.88
C PHE A 712 -26.46 -0.15 -15.82
N LEU A 713 -25.82 -0.21 -14.63
CA LEU A 713 -24.57 -0.94 -14.43
C LEU A 713 -24.81 -2.45 -14.51
N GLU A 714 -25.91 -2.95 -13.93
CA GLU A 714 -26.26 -4.38 -14.01
C GLU A 714 -26.51 -4.84 -15.45
N LYS A 715 -27.22 -4.04 -16.25
CA LYS A 715 -27.42 -4.29 -17.68
C LYS A 715 -26.07 -4.30 -18.41
N GLY A 716 -25.19 -3.34 -18.13
CA GLY A 716 -23.84 -3.30 -18.70
C GLY A 716 -22.98 -4.51 -18.36
N LEU A 717 -23.02 -4.97 -17.11
CA LEU A 717 -22.32 -6.18 -16.68
C LEU A 717 -22.84 -7.45 -17.38
N ARG A 718 -24.11 -7.48 -17.79
CA ARG A 718 -24.67 -8.56 -18.60
C ARG A 718 -24.23 -8.44 -20.06
N SER A 719 -24.43 -7.27 -20.68
CA SER A 719 -24.14 -7.05 -22.10
C SER A 719 -22.64 -7.20 -22.43
N GLN A 720 -21.74 -6.75 -21.56
CA GLN A 720 -20.30 -6.86 -21.81
C GLN A 720 -19.81 -8.30 -22.00
N LYS A 721 -20.51 -9.30 -21.41
CA LYS A 721 -20.13 -10.72 -21.50
C LYS A 721 -20.07 -11.21 -22.94
N ALA A 722 -20.93 -10.67 -23.80
CA ALA A 722 -20.99 -10.99 -25.21
C ALA A 722 -19.95 -10.23 -26.07
N VAL A 723 -19.14 -9.34 -25.48
CA VAL A 723 -18.05 -8.64 -26.18
C VAL A 723 -16.76 -9.45 -26.10
N VAL A 724 -16.08 -9.61 -27.22
CA VAL A 724 -14.95 -10.53 -27.40
C VAL A 724 -13.73 -9.84 -27.99
N ARG A 725 -12.56 -10.42 -27.71
CA ARG A 725 -11.32 -10.12 -28.42
C ARG A 725 -11.13 -11.09 -29.57
N ILE A 726 -10.86 -10.59 -30.76
CA ILE A 726 -10.58 -11.40 -31.95
C ILE A 726 -9.09 -11.29 -32.25
N LEU A 727 -8.41 -12.43 -32.24
CA LEU A 727 -7.00 -12.55 -32.60
C LEU A 727 -6.89 -13.22 -33.97
N VAL A 728 -6.15 -12.58 -34.88
CA VAL A 728 -5.76 -13.12 -36.18
C VAL A 728 -4.25 -13.01 -36.33
N ASN A 729 -3.63 -13.83 -37.18
CA ASN A 729 -2.17 -13.84 -37.30
C ASN A 729 -1.63 -12.46 -37.70
N GLY A 730 -0.96 -11.76 -36.76
CA GLY A 730 -0.44 -10.40 -36.92
C GLY A 730 -1.45 -9.24 -36.70
N GLY A 731 -2.70 -9.52 -36.30
CA GLY A 731 -3.74 -8.51 -36.10
C GLY A 731 -4.66 -8.81 -34.91
N LYS A 732 -5.27 -7.77 -34.35
CA LYS A 732 -6.16 -7.85 -33.18
C LYS A 732 -7.31 -6.86 -33.33
N GLY A 733 -8.50 -7.27 -32.92
CA GLY A 733 -9.71 -6.45 -32.97
C GLY A 733 -10.71 -6.84 -31.89
N SER A 734 -11.79 -6.07 -31.80
CA SER A 734 -12.93 -6.34 -30.95
C SER A 734 -14.05 -6.97 -31.79
N GLY A 735 -14.97 -7.66 -31.13
CA GLY A 735 -16.18 -8.17 -31.76
C GLY A 735 -17.26 -8.40 -30.72
N PHE A 736 -18.43 -8.85 -31.15
CA PHE A 736 -19.48 -9.20 -30.22
C PHE A 736 -20.40 -10.31 -30.74
N LEU A 737 -20.99 -11.03 -29.79
CA LEU A 737 -21.84 -12.19 -29.99
C LEU A 737 -23.32 -11.79 -30.08
N ILE A 738 -24.00 -12.24 -31.13
CA ILE A 738 -25.45 -12.15 -31.30
C ILE A 738 -26.08 -13.55 -31.24
N ASP A 739 -27.41 -13.62 -31.38
CA ASP A 739 -28.15 -14.89 -31.36
C ASP A 739 -27.62 -15.93 -32.33
N ASN A 740 -27.87 -17.20 -32.01
CA ASN A 740 -27.43 -18.34 -32.80
C ASN A 740 -25.91 -18.36 -33.04
N ASN A 741 -25.10 -17.98 -32.06
CA ASN A 741 -23.65 -18.12 -32.04
C ASN A 741 -22.95 -17.44 -33.22
N TRP A 742 -23.43 -16.26 -33.61
CA TRP A 742 -22.81 -15.43 -34.62
C TRP A 742 -21.98 -14.31 -33.98
N ILE A 743 -20.74 -14.14 -34.43
CA ILE A 743 -19.88 -13.02 -34.06
C ILE A 743 -19.94 -11.95 -35.15
N ILE A 744 -20.00 -10.68 -34.76
CA ILE A 744 -19.85 -9.52 -35.64
C ILE A 744 -18.57 -8.77 -35.30
N THR A 745 -17.87 -8.31 -36.34
CA THR A 745 -16.71 -7.40 -36.27
C THR A 745 -16.58 -6.62 -37.59
N ASN A 746 -15.52 -5.82 -37.77
CA ASN A 746 -15.29 -5.13 -39.04
C ASN A 746 -14.70 -6.05 -40.13
N ASN A 747 -14.91 -5.70 -41.40
CA ASN A 747 -14.26 -6.39 -42.52
C ASN A 747 -12.74 -6.27 -42.41
N HIS A 748 -12.20 -5.12 -42.05
CA HIS A 748 -10.74 -5.00 -41.93
C HIS A 748 -10.13 -5.80 -40.77
N VAL A 749 -10.94 -6.28 -39.81
CA VAL A 749 -10.52 -7.21 -38.74
C VAL A 749 -10.57 -8.66 -39.24
N LEU A 750 -11.67 -9.04 -39.91
CA LEU A 750 -11.84 -10.36 -40.55
C LEU A 750 -12.15 -10.21 -42.04
N PRO A 751 -11.15 -9.98 -42.91
CA PRO A 751 -11.39 -9.59 -44.31
C PRO A 751 -11.88 -10.70 -45.23
N ASN A 752 -11.65 -11.97 -44.86
CA ASN A 752 -11.97 -13.12 -45.70
C ASN A 752 -12.04 -14.43 -44.89
N GLU A 753 -12.51 -15.52 -45.51
CA GLU A 753 -12.62 -16.83 -44.87
C GLU A 753 -11.27 -17.38 -44.37
N GLU A 754 -10.16 -17.12 -45.06
CA GLU A 754 -8.83 -17.56 -44.61
C GLU A 754 -8.45 -16.93 -43.28
N SER A 755 -8.74 -15.63 -43.10
CA SER A 755 -8.54 -14.95 -41.81
C SER A 755 -9.46 -15.49 -40.72
N ALA A 756 -10.71 -15.82 -41.06
CA ALA A 756 -11.67 -16.41 -40.10
C ALA A 756 -11.26 -17.82 -39.68
N LYS A 757 -10.67 -18.62 -40.58
CA LYS A 757 -10.25 -20.00 -40.32
C LYS A 757 -9.16 -20.10 -39.25
N ILE A 758 -8.30 -19.08 -39.16
CA ILE A 758 -7.20 -19.00 -38.19
C ILE A 758 -7.50 -18.04 -37.04
N ALA A 759 -8.70 -17.46 -36.98
CA ALA A 759 -9.08 -16.52 -35.95
C ALA A 759 -9.39 -17.25 -34.64
N VAL A 760 -8.95 -16.65 -33.53
CA VAL A 760 -9.31 -17.08 -32.17
C VAL A 760 -10.18 -15.99 -31.54
N VAL A 761 -11.38 -16.38 -31.11
CA VAL A 761 -12.33 -15.52 -30.40
C VAL A 761 -12.20 -15.78 -28.91
N GLN A 762 -11.76 -14.78 -28.16
CA GLN A 762 -11.51 -14.86 -26.73
C GLN A 762 -12.61 -14.12 -25.95
N PHE A 763 -13.34 -14.87 -25.13
CA PHE A 763 -14.23 -14.34 -24.10
C PHE A 763 -13.44 -14.09 -22.82
N ASN A 764 -13.95 -13.19 -21.96
CA ASN A 764 -13.35 -12.84 -20.67
C ASN A 764 -11.87 -12.41 -20.72
N ALA A 765 -11.36 -11.96 -21.87
CA ALA A 765 -10.05 -11.31 -21.93
C ALA A 765 -10.12 -9.93 -21.24
N GLN A 766 -10.21 -9.90 -19.91
CA GLN A 766 -10.47 -8.73 -19.07
C GLN A 766 -9.77 -8.88 -17.72
N LYS A 767 -9.72 -7.81 -16.93
CA LYS A 767 -9.26 -7.90 -15.53
C LYS A 767 -10.40 -8.32 -14.60
N THR A 768 -10.08 -9.08 -13.55
CA THR A 768 -10.97 -9.36 -12.42
C THR A 768 -11.00 -8.17 -11.45
N MET A 769 -11.81 -8.24 -10.39
CA MET A 769 -11.83 -7.21 -9.33
C MET A 769 -10.48 -7.05 -8.63
N GLN A 770 -9.64 -8.10 -8.66
CA GLN A 770 -8.28 -8.14 -8.11
C GLN A 770 -7.22 -7.59 -9.09
N GLY A 771 -7.62 -7.10 -10.27
CA GLY A 771 -6.70 -6.53 -11.27
C GLY A 771 -5.88 -7.55 -12.06
N ILE A 772 -6.09 -8.85 -11.84
CA ILE A 772 -5.45 -9.95 -12.58
C ILE A 772 -6.28 -10.34 -13.81
N ASP A 773 -5.70 -11.06 -14.77
CA ASP A 773 -6.44 -11.52 -15.96
C ASP A 773 -7.47 -12.59 -15.57
N ALA A 774 -8.70 -12.45 -16.07
CA ALA A 774 -9.75 -13.45 -15.91
C ALA A 774 -9.49 -14.66 -16.82
N ASP A 775 -10.06 -15.82 -16.46
CA ASP A 775 -9.95 -17.04 -17.27
C ASP A 775 -10.53 -16.82 -18.66
N ILE A 776 -9.65 -16.92 -19.66
CA ILE A 776 -9.98 -16.75 -21.07
C ILE A 776 -10.59 -18.04 -21.60
N GLU A 777 -11.74 -17.92 -22.26
CA GLU A 777 -12.34 -19.01 -23.02
C GLU A 777 -12.24 -18.72 -24.51
N GLU A 778 -11.68 -19.67 -25.26
CA GLU A 778 -11.37 -19.52 -26.67
C GLU A 778 -12.30 -20.34 -27.55
N PHE A 779 -12.76 -19.73 -28.63
CA PHE A 779 -13.53 -20.40 -29.67
C PHE A 779 -12.96 -20.11 -31.04
N GLY A 780 -12.98 -21.12 -31.91
CA GLY A 780 -12.72 -20.94 -33.33
C GLY A 780 -13.98 -20.52 -34.10
N LEU A 781 -13.80 -20.10 -35.36
CA LEU A 781 -14.89 -19.81 -36.28
C LEU A 781 -15.11 -20.95 -37.28
N ILE A 782 -16.36 -21.16 -37.66
CA ILE A 782 -16.75 -22.07 -38.74
C ILE A 782 -16.64 -21.30 -40.06
N VAL A 783 -15.93 -21.90 -41.02
CA VAL A 783 -15.74 -21.34 -42.38
C VAL A 783 -16.39 -22.23 -43.43
N GLY A 784 -16.80 -21.63 -44.54
CA GLY A 784 -17.51 -22.29 -45.64
C GLY A 784 -18.91 -21.71 -45.91
N VAL A 785 -19.54 -22.20 -46.98
CA VAL A 785 -20.80 -21.67 -47.51
C VAL A 785 -21.87 -21.58 -46.42
N GLY A 786 -22.34 -20.36 -46.15
CA GLY A 786 -23.40 -20.10 -45.16
C GLY A 786 -22.92 -19.84 -43.73
N HIS A 787 -21.61 -19.83 -43.47
CA HIS A 787 -21.05 -19.66 -42.11
C HIS A 787 -20.15 -18.43 -41.94
N PHE A 788 -19.78 -17.76 -43.04
CA PHE A 788 -19.05 -16.50 -43.03
C PHE A 788 -19.62 -15.55 -44.09
N PHE A 789 -19.84 -14.29 -43.71
CA PHE A 789 -20.26 -13.24 -44.63
C PHE A 789 -19.52 -11.95 -44.32
N THR A 790 -19.19 -11.18 -45.34
CA THR A 790 -18.46 -9.93 -45.16
C THR A 790 -18.84 -8.90 -46.22
N SER A 791 -18.86 -7.63 -45.83
CA SER A 791 -18.98 -6.48 -46.71
C SER A 791 -17.76 -5.58 -46.52
N LYS A 792 -16.90 -5.53 -47.53
CA LYS A 792 -15.78 -4.57 -47.58
C LYS A 792 -16.25 -3.14 -47.74
N ALA A 793 -17.36 -2.92 -48.45
CA ALA A 793 -17.92 -1.60 -48.70
C ALA A 793 -18.48 -0.96 -47.41
N ASP A 794 -19.12 -1.76 -46.58
CA ASP A 794 -19.75 -1.31 -45.34
C ASP A 794 -18.93 -1.63 -44.09
N ASP A 795 -17.73 -2.19 -44.30
CA ASP A 795 -16.74 -2.57 -43.28
C ASP A 795 -17.29 -3.41 -42.12
N TRP A 796 -17.98 -4.51 -42.45
CA TRP A 796 -18.42 -5.49 -41.45
C TRP A 796 -18.20 -6.93 -41.92
N SER A 797 -18.00 -7.83 -40.96
CA SER A 797 -17.95 -9.28 -41.13
C SER A 797 -18.79 -9.94 -40.06
N CYS A 798 -19.45 -11.05 -40.42
CA CYS A 798 -20.07 -11.94 -39.47
C CYS A 798 -19.65 -13.39 -39.72
N ALA A 799 -19.43 -14.13 -38.65
CA ALA A 799 -18.94 -15.50 -38.70
C ALA A 799 -19.61 -16.35 -37.64
N LYS A 800 -19.89 -17.61 -37.97
CA LYS A 800 -20.47 -18.57 -37.03
C LYS A 800 -19.37 -19.09 -36.11
N LEU A 801 -19.63 -19.09 -34.81
CA LEU A 801 -18.72 -19.60 -33.80
C LEU A 801 -18.82 -21.13 -33.68
N ASN A 802 -17.69 -21.81 -33.51
CA ASN A 802 -17.64 -23.25 -33.34
C ASN A 802 -17.89 -23.62 -31.87
N GLY A 803 -19.16 -23.66 -31.46
CA GLY A 803 -19.59 -23.94 -30.10
C GLY A 803 -20.94 -23.28 -29.77
N ASP A 804 -21.35 -23.37 -28.51
CA ASP A 804 -22.58 -22.74 -27.99
C ASP A 804 -22.27 -21.70 -26.92
N ALA A 805 -21.66 -20.59 -27.34
CA ALA A 805 -21.28 -19.48 -26.47
C ALA A 805 -22.49 -18.70 -25.94
N ASN A 806 -23.60 -18.61 -26.68
CA ASN A 806 -24.78 -17.86 -26.23
C ASN A 806 -25.34 -18.39 -24.90
N LYS A 807 -25.25 -19.71 -24.66
CA LYS A 807 -25.71 -20.32 -23.40
C LYS A 807 -25.02 -19.73 -22.16
N LYS A 808 -23.76 -19.31 -22.28
CA LYS A 808 -22.93 -18.79 -21.18
C LYS A 808 -22.79 -17.27 -21.20
N TYR A 809 -22.66 -16.69 -22.39
CA TYR A 809 -22.31 -15.27 -22.58
C TYR A 809 -23.50 -14.40 -23.03
N GLY A 810 -24.65 -15.00 -23.31
CA GLY A 810 -25.83 -14.31 -23.82
C GLY A 810 -25.64 -13.86 -25.27
N SER A 811 -26.46 -12.91 -25.70
CA SER A 811 -26.40 -12.26 -27.01
C SER A 811 -26.65 -10.78 -26.86
N LEU A 812 -26.11 -9.99 -27.78
CA LEU A 812 -26.42 -8.57 -27.90
C LEU A 812 -27.58 -8.33 -28.86
N GLU A 813 -28.48 -7.44 -28.46
CA GLU A 813 -29.62 -7.00 -29.26
C GLU A 813 -29.30 -5.70 -30.01
N PHE A 814 -29.88 -5.55 -31.21
CA PHE A 814 -29.76 -4.32 -31.99
C PHE A 814 -30.88 -3.36 -31.65
N SER A 815 -30.53 -2.09 -31.45
CA SER A 815 -31.53 -1.07 -31.19
C SER A 815 -32.40 -0.83 -32.43
N SER A 816 -33.72 -0.78 -32.21
CA SER A 816 -34.68 -0.29 -33.19
C SER A 816 -34.83 1.24 -33.15
N ALA A 817 -34.40 1.86 -32.05
CA ALA A 817 -34.49 3.30 -31.84
C ALA A 817 -33.65 4.07 -32.86
N LYS A 818 -34.05 5.30 -33.16
CA LYS A 818 -33.24 6.22 -33.97
C LYS A 818 -32.26 6.92 -33.04
N VAL A 819 -30.97 6.91 -33.39
CA VAL A 819 -29.94 7.68 -32.69
C VAL A 819 -29.96 9.11 -33.20
N GLU A 820 -29.87 10.07 -32.28
CA GLU A 820 -29.84 11.50 -32.58
C GLU A 820 -28.52 12.14 -32.09
N VAL A 821 -28.19 13.29 -32.68
CA VAL A 821 -27.08 14.11 -32.19
C VAL A 821 -27.38 14.55 -30.75
N LYS A 822 -26.36 14.58 -29.90
CA LYS A 822 -26.41 14.76 -28.44
C LYS A 822 -26.91 13.56 -27.62
N ASP A 823 -27.16 12.40 -28.24
CA ASP A 823 -27.40 11.17 -27.46
C ASP A 823 -26.11 10.66 -26.81
N PHE A 824 -26.26 9.99 -25.66
CA PHE A 824 -25.16 9.32 -24.97
C PHE A 824 -25.01 7.87 -25.46
N VAL A 825 -23.79 7.49 -25.80
CA VAL A 825 -23.45 6.13 -26.22
C VAL A 825 -22.41 5.51 -25.30
N ASN A 826 -22.36 4.19 -25.14
CA ASN A 826 -21.33 3.53 -24.32
C ASN A 826 -20.55 2.55 -25.20
N ILE A 827 -19.26 2.36 -24.95
CA ILE A 827 -18.46 1.43 -25.73
C ILE A 827 -17.70 0.47 -24.81
N VAL A 828 -17.80 -0.82 -25.13
CA VAL A 828 -17.01 -1.89 -24.48
C VAL A 828 -16.12 -2.50 -25.55
N GLN A 829 -14.83 -2.54 -25.30
CA GLN A 829 -13.83 -2.75 -26.35
C GLN A 829 -12.54 -3.36 -25.80
N HIS A 830 -11.64 -3.76 -26.68
CA HIS A 830 -10.28 -4.19 -26.36
C HIS A 830 -9.25 -3.19 -26.91
N PRO A 831 -8.99 -2.06 -26.22
CA PRO A 831 -8.00 -1.08 -26.65
C PRO A 831 -6.61 -1.70 -26.72
N GLU A 832 -5.87 -1.43 -27.80
CA GLU A 832 -4.61 -2.09 -28.14
C GLU A 832 -4.72 -3.63 -28.16
N GLY A 833 -5.92 -4.19 -28.37
CA GLY A 833 -6.22 -5.61 -28.19
C GLY A 833 -5.83 -6.16 -26.81
N GLY A 834 -5.76 -5.31 -25.79
CA GLY A 834 -5.50 -5.67 -24.40
C GLY A 834 -6.75 -6.18 -23.67
N PRO A 835 -6.73 -6.17 -22.33
CA PRO A 835 -7.90 -6.49 -21.52
C PRO A 835 -9.10 -5.61 -21.89
N LYS A 836 -10.31 -6.18 -21.78
CA LYS A 836 -11.58 -5.50 -22.06
C LYS A 836 -11.72 -4.28 -21.15
N GLN A 837 -12.09 -3.15 -21.74
CA GLN A 837 -12.32 -1.89 -21.06
C GLN A 837 -13.64 -1.28 -21.53
N ILE A 838 -14.19 -0.37 -20.71
CA ILE A 838 -15.44 0.33 -20.96
C ILE A 838 -15.17 1.84 -20.97
N ALA A 839 -15.71 2.56 -21.95
CA ALA A 839 -15.78 4.02 -21.92
C ALA A 839 -17.23 4.48 -21.80
N VAL A 840 -17.49 5.22 -20.72
CA VAL A 840 -18.80 5.80 -20.33
C VAL A 840 -18.71 7.31 -20.06
N TYR A 841 -17.52 7.89 -20.18
CA TYR A 841 -17.24 9.32 -20.00
C TYR A 841 -16.94 9.95 -21.36
N HIS A 842 -17.34 11.21 -21.58
CA HIS A 842 -17.16 11.95 -22.83
C HIS A 842 -17.72 11.22 -24.07
N ASN A 843 -18.98 10.80 -24.00
CA ASN A 843 -19.55 9.75 -24.84
C ASN A 843 -20.73 10.21 -25.73
N ILE A 844 -20.64 11.40 -26.30
CA ILE A 844 -21.76 12.11 -26.95
C ILE A 844 -21.75 11.89 -28.47
N VAL A 845 -22.91 11.62 -29.07
CA VAL A 845 -23.10 11.59 -30.52
C VAL A 845 -23.02 12.99 -31.10
N VAL A 846 -22.15 13.19 -32.09
CA VAL A 846 -21.90 14.49 -32.74
C VAL A 846 -22.34 14.53 -34.20
N GLY A 847 -22.67 13.39 -34.79
CA GLY A 847 -23.23 13.33 -36.14
C GLY A 847 -23.88 11.99 -36.43
N VAL A 848 -24.98 12.00 -37.17
CA VAL A 848 -25.69 10.78 -37.58
C VAL A 848 -26.06 10.92 -39.05
N ASP A 849 -25.67 9.93 -39.85
CA ASP A 849 -26.15 9.73 -41.21
C ASP A 849 -26.69 8.29 -41.38
N ASP A 850 -27.22 7.98 -42.57
CA ASP A 850 -27.84 6.67 -42.85
C ASP A 850 -26.84 5.52 -42.72
N ASP A 851 -25.56 5.78 -42.95
CA ASP A 851 -24.50 4.78 -42.99
C ASP A 851 -23.66 4.74 -41.70
N ASN A 852 -23.55 5.85 -40.99
CA ASN A 852 -22.57 6.06 -39.93
C ASN A 852 -23.12 6.90 -38.76
N ILE A 853 -22.56 6.63 -37.59
CA ILE A 853 -22.76 7.41 -36.37
C ILE A 853 -21.38 7.90 -35.92
N ASN A 854 -21.26 9.21 -35.77
CA ASN A 854 -20.06 9.87 -35.27
C ASN A 854 -20.28 10.29 -33.81
N TYR A 855 -19.33 9.97 -32.94
CA TYR A 855 -19.44 10.20 -31.50
C TYR A 855 -18.07 10.50 -30.89
N LEU A 856 -18.09 11.22 -29.77
CA LEU A 856 -16.92 11.44 -28.92
C LEU A 856 -16.86 10.26 -27.95
N THR A 857 -15.69 9.65 -27.77
CA THR A 857 -15.37 8.66 -26.73
C THR A 857 -13.89 8.29 -26.87
N ASP A 858 -13.29 7.65 -25.86
CA ASP A 858 -11.91 7.16 -25.98
C ASP A 858 -11.86 5.84 -26.75
N THR A 859 -11.05 5.76 -27.80
CA THR A 859 -10.76 4.51 -28.55
C THR A 859 -9.28 4.45 -28.93
N LEU A 860 -8.67 3.26 -28.88
CA LEU A 860 -7.31 3.00 -29.37
C LEU A 860 -7.32 1.93 -30.46
N ARG A 861 -6.17 1.67 -31.10
CA ARG A 861 -6.06 0.62 -32.13
C ARG A 861 -6.51 -0.72 -31.55
N GLY A 862 -7.26 -1.54 -32.29
CA GLY A 862 -7.84 -2.79 -31.77
C GLY A 862 -9.24 -2.64 -31.16
N SER A 863 -9.73 -1.41 -30.98
CA SER A 863 -11.15 -1.14 -30.67
C SER A 863 -12.09 -1.39 -31.85
N SER A 864 -11.55 -1.47 -33.07
CA SER A 864 -12.31 -1.82 -34.28
C SER A 864 -13.11 -3.09 -34.09
N GLY A 865 -14.40 -3.01 -34.37
CA GLY A 865 -15.35 -4.10 -34.29
C GLY A 865 -16.09 -4.17 -32.96
N SER A 866 -15.84 -3.24 -32.04
CA SER A 866 -16.59 -3.15 -30.77
C SER A 866 -18.02 -2.64 -31.00
N PRO A 867 -18.98 -3.12 -30.17
CA PRO A 867 -20.33 -2.57 -30.16
C PRO A 867 -20.35 -1.20 -29.47
N VAL A 868 -21.04 -0.27 -30.10
CA VAL A 868 -21.45 1.01 -29.52
C VAL A 868 -22.89 0.86 -29.05
N PHE A 869 -23.15 1.13 -27.77
CA PHE A 869 -24.43 0.94 -27.12
C PHE A 869 -25.16 2.26 -26.89
N ASN A 870 -26.49 2.24 -26.86
CA ASN A 870 -27.27 3.32 -26.24
C ASN A 870 -27.27 3.17 -24.69
N SER A 871 -28.04 4.02 -24.01
CA SER A 871 -28.18 3.95 -22.54
C SER A 871 -28.96 2.74 -22.04
N ASP A 872 -29.64 1.99 -22.93
CA ASP A 872 -30.32 0.72 -22.60
C ASP A 872 -29.46 -0.52 -22.88
N TRP A 873 -28.20 -0.33 -23.26
CA TRP A 873 -27.27 -1.41 -23.63
C TRP A 873 -27.67 -2.20 -24.88
N GLU A 874 -28.41 -1.57 -25.79
CA GLU A 874 -28.67 -2.08 -27.15
C GLU A 874 -27.61 -1.55 -28.11
N VAL A 875 -27.15 -2.38 -29.05
CA VAL A 875 -26.13 -1.98 -30.03
C VAL A 875 -26.75 -1.01 -31.03
N VAL A 876 -26.13 0.16 -31.19
CA VAL A 876 -26.52 1.21 -32.14
C VAL A 876 -25.51 1.41 -33.27
N ALA A 877 -24.25 1.04 -33.08
CA ALA A 877 -23.24 1.07 -34.12
C ALA A 877 -22.14 0.02 -33.92
N LEU A 878 -21.41 -0.28 -35.01
CA LEU A 878 -20.16 -1.05 -34.99
C LEU A 878 -18.99 -0.09 -35.15
N HIS A 879 -18.15 0.09 -34.11
CA HIS A 879 -17.02 1.02 -34.15
C HIS A 879 -16.01 0.61 -35.24
N ARG A 880 -15.62 1.55 -36.12
CA ARG A 880 -14.74 1.25 -37.26
C ARG A 880 -13.43 2.05 -37.30
N LYS A 881 -13.47 3.33 -36.94
CA LYS A 881 -12.30 4.24 -37.03
C LYS A 881 -12.40 5.36 -35.99
N GLY A 882 -11.25 5.84 -35.53
CA GLY A 882 -11.13 7.00 -34.65
C GLY A 882 -10.24 8.10 -35.24
N GLY A 883 -10.56 9.36 -34.93
CA GLY A 883 -9.61 10.49 -35.05
C GLY A 883 -9.44 11.16 -36.42
N ASP A 884 -10.17 10.79 -37.47
CA ASP A 884 -9.96 11.37 -38.83
C ASP A 884 -11.21 12.02 -39.46
N THR A 885 -12.37 11.97 -38.81
CA THR A 885 -13.60 12.58 -39.35
C THR A 885 -13.72 14.01 -38.82
N SER A 886 -13.36 14.99 -39.64
CA SER A 886 -13.65 16.40 -39.37
C SER A 886 -15.12 16.68 -39.65
N LEU A 887 -15.88 16.97 -38.60
CA LEU A 887 -17.18 17.60 -38.76
C LEU A 887 -16.96 19.12 -38.74
N LYS A 888 -17.37 19.82 -39.80
CA LYS A 888 -17.54 21.27 -39.77
C LYS A 888 -19.00 21.51 -39.41
N ASP A 889 -19.28 21.90 -38.17
CA ASP A 889 -20.51 22.64 -37.81
C ASP A 889 -20.66 22.95 -36.30
N PHE A 890 -19.78 22.49 -35.41
CA PHE A 890 -19.68 23.07 -34.06
C PHE A 890 -18.78 24.31 -34.11
N GLU A 891 -19.39 25.49 -34.21
CA GLU A 891 -18.75 26.80 -33.98
C GLU A 891 -17.45 27.06 -34.80
N ASN A 892 -17.41 26.60 -36.06
CA ASN A 892 -16.25 26.76 -36.96
C ASN A 892 -14.94 26.11 -36.47
N GLN A 893 -15.00 25.19 -35.51
CA GLN A 893 -13.85 24.41 -35.07
C GLN A 893 -13.89 22.99 -35.67
N THR A 894 -12.74 22.48 -36.07
CA THR A 894 -12.60 21.07 -36.45
C THR A 894 -12.71 20.24 -35.18
N ILE A 895 -13.67 19.30 -35.12
CA ILE A 895 -13.72 18.27 -34.07
C ILE A 895 -13.33 16.94 -34.69
N TYR A 896 -12.37 16.24 -34.10
CA TYR A 896 -12.10 14.83 -34.39
C TYR A 896 -13.08 13.94 -33.63
N SER A 897 -13.81 13.11 -34.37
CA SER A 897 -14.78 12.17 -33.80
C SER A 897 -14.45 10.72 -34.16
N ASN A 898 -14.90 9.80 -33.33
CA ASN A 898 -14.96 8.39 -33.70
C ASN A 898 -16.16 8.14 -34.60
N GLN A 899 -16.06 7.12 -35.42
CA GLN A 899 -17.11 6.73 -36.34
C GLN A 899 -17.40 5.24 -36.21
N GLY A 900 -18.69 4.91 -36.12
CA GLY A 900 -19.20 3.55 -36.23
C GLY A 900 -20.14 3.41 -37.41
N VAL A 901 -20.19 2.21 -37.99
CA VAL A 901 -21.19 1.83 -39.00
C VAL A 901 -22.54 1.73 -38.30
N ASN A 902 -23.55 2.39 -38.84
CA ASN A 902 -24.89 2.39 -38.28
C ASN A 902 -25.45 0.96 -38.22
N ILE A 903 -25.88 0.50 -37.04
CA ILE A 903 -26.29 -0.90 -36.86
C ILE A 903 -27.49 -1.27 -37.72
N LYS A 904 -28.35 -0.31 -38.07
CA LYS A 904 -29.54 -0.56 -38.90
C LYS A 904 -29.17 -1.07 -40.28
N LYS A 905 -28.06 -0.60 -40.83
CA LYS A 905 -27.52 -1.05 -42.12
C LYS A 905 -27.04 -2.50 -42.05
N ILE A 906 -26.31 -2.85 -40.99
CA ILE A 906 -25.84 -4.23 -40.74
C ILE A 906 -27.06 -5.14 -40.48
N ALA A 907 -28.02 -4.71 -39.68
CA ALA A 907 -29.25 -5.46 -39.39
C ALA A 907 -30.04 -5.78 -40.68
N ALA A 908 -30.20 -4.81 -41.58
CA ALA A 908 -30.87 -5.04 -42.86
C ALA A 908 -30.15 -6.09 -43.73
N ALA A 909 -28.82 -6.05 -43.76
CA ALA A 909 -28.02 -7.04 -44.47
C ALA A 909 -28.16 -8.44 -43.84
N LEU A 910 -28.08 -8.55 -42.51
CA LEU A 910 -28.21 -9.81 -41.79
C LEU A 910 -29.61 -10.43 -41.91
N LYS A 911 -30.67 -9.62 -41.99
CA LYS A 911 -32.04 -10.07 -42.32
C LYS A 911 -32.12 -10.64 -43.73
N GLY A 912 -31.51 -9.97 -44.71
CA GLY A 912 -31.40 -10.47 -46.08
C GLY A 912 -30.68 -11.82 -46.17
N LEU A 913 -29.70 -12.06 -45.29
CA LEU A 913 -28.97 -13.32 -45.15
C LEU A 913 -29.68 -14.35 -44.27
N LYS A 914 -30.83 -14.03 -43.67
CA LYS A 914 -31.59 -14.87 -42.73
C LYS A 914 -30.79 -15.28 -41.48
N ILE A 915 -29.87 -14.43 -41.04
CA ILE A 915 -29.09 -14.62 -39.81
C ILE A 915 -29.87 -14.16 -38.58
N ILE A 916 -30.63 -13.08 -38.73
CA ILE A 916 -31.54 -12.53 -37.72
C ILE A 916 -32.95 -12.39 -38.31
N ASN A 917 -33.96 -12.28 -37.43
CA ASN A 917 -35.38 -12.17 -37.80
C ASN A 917 -35.81 -10.74 -38.18
#